data_AF-A0AAN5C3Y9-F1
#
_entry.id   AF-A0AAN5C3Y9-F1
#
_cell.length_a   1.000
_cell.length_b   1.000
_cell.length_c   1.000
_cell.angle_alpha   90.00
_cell.angle_beta   90.00
_cell.angle_gamma   90.00
#
_symmetry.space_group_name_H-M   'P 1'
#
loop_
_entity.id
_entity.type
_entity.pdbx_description
1 polymer ?
#
loop_
_entity_poly.entity_id
_entity_poly.type
_entity_poly.pdbx_seq_one_letter_code
_entity_poly.pdbx_strand_id
1 'polypeptide(L)'
;MLTRQSLVALLGGLSLAAAQTSSEQNPSLEEIQAAQATVLPHSPVSNVKGLAFNRFVNIWLENTSAANDPHLSKLAEKGLLLTNYWAITHPSEPNYCASAGGDTFGMDNDNFNQVPANVSTIADMFDVKNIAWGEYQEHLPYPGYQGKNYSNQETGANDYVRKHNPMVFYDSVTKDATRLRQIKNFTTFYDDLKHERLPQYSFITPNMTNDAHDTNITFAGSWTWRFLSELLEDEYFTKDTLILLTFDENDTYEIGNKIYSFFVGGAVPENLRGKQDDTFYTHYSIIASLSANWGLPSLGRWDCGANLLSWLAEKTGYVNWEVETGNLFQNETHPGPLSAGEYNTFSPEWPVPLTKGSCSAGHGILPVVQQTWKNLTATFNYTSPIPYDSVSGNNVGVKYSRTLVCYSAADILGFHLLELCANIILINRRTERPSLLSCEWPVNIPASSTRQNGSHTINQQAVPDQPGSPCTTRTQRGSSGSPTSPSGSAGSPSALSNGFEATEAFSPPTDEQALLVPMGYSHATPRSSISGPDSPTSMTIGSFMPRSLSMLPGYSPESFQLLSHYLATTADVMANGSTPVNPFLVQIVPLAFTSDLLLQLVLTQSAAHRAFRCRNDSDEVAQSHYTKALQLFRKGVTEFIDGKESNPLMLTTAKGDMNGTIFDHLSAANSLLTRLLSLSDTAVPKDLKDFVIEYYTYTAAVSMISIDARVSHQLLLNFDLEQKARQLLESEYVGNLCGCWLELLLMIPCIFDLGRQWMMLDGQPAMPTADDIAMFGSLQAQIMRWNPFSFVTPEVFLAGRVFQQAMLLYLYTSLGSFSRTEQGMHQGLINTAITEAMSYLNQLSATARINSGLCWPIAVVGSCLYDIEQQEQLRQRLITMVNTFGLGNMQRTLLLLESMWQMPLDEAGPWNICRAMQQHQIWISFA
;
A
#
# COMPACT_ATOMS: atom_id res chain seq x y z
N MET A 1 65.88 -8.75 -32.84
CA MET A 1 65.03 -7.59 -32.51
C MET A 1 63.61 -8.08 -32.34
N LEU A 2 63.00 -7.92 -31.17
CA LEU A 2 61.56 -8.12 -30.99
C LEU A 2 60.86 -6.77 -31.23
N THR A 3 59.78 -6.76 -32.00
CA THR A 3 59.08 -5.52 -32.37
C THR A 3 58.21 -5.02 -31.22
N ARG A 4 57.95 -3.71 -31.19
CA ARG A 4 57.23 -3.03 -30.10
C ARG A 4 55.83 -3.63 -29.85
N GLN A 5 55.18 -4.15 -30.89
CA GLN A 5 53.89 -4.84 -30.82
C GLN A 5 53.96 -6.15 -30.02
N SER A 6 55.04 -6.94 -30.13
CA SER A 6 55.21 -8.18 -29.36
C SER A 6 55.34 -7.94 -27.86
N LEU A 7 55.83 -6.75 -27.44
CA LEU A 7 55.90 -6.39 -26.03
C LEU A 7 54.54 -5.93 -25.47
N VAL A 8 53.73 -5.24 -26.28
CA VAL A 8 52.36 -4.84 -25.90
C VAL A 8 51.47 -6.07 -25.73
N ALA A 9 51.57 -7.06 -26.62
CA ALA A 9 50.82 -8.32 -26.48
C ALA A 9 51.17 -9.10 -25.20
N LEU A 10 52.41 -8.97 -24.67
CA LEU A 10 52.83 -9.65 -23.45
C LEU A 10 52.53 -8.85 -22.17
N LEU A 11 52.29 -7.54 -22.27
CA LEU A 11 51.95 -6.66 -21.14
C LEU A 11 50.45 -6.39 -21.02
N GLY A 12 49.68 -6.51 -22.11
CA GLY A 12 48.22 -6.44 -22.10
C GLY A 12 47.51 -7.71 -21.59
N GLY A 13 48.27 -8.77 -21.28
CA GLY A 13 47.71 -10.07 -20.84
C GLY A 13 47.40 -10.20 -19.34
N LEU A 14 47.55 -9.13 -18.55
CA LEU A 14 47.42 -9.16 -17.08
C LEU A 14 46.61 -8.01 -16.48
N SER A 15 45.83 -7.27 -17.29
CA SER A 15 44.70 -6.52 -16.76
C SER A 15 43.61 -7.50 -16.33
N LEU A 16 43.56 -7.85 -15.04
CA LEU A 16 42.39 -8.55 -14.50
C LEU A 16 41.15 -7.70 -14.79
N ALA A 17 40.11 -8.33 -15.33
CA ALA A 17 38.76 -7.76 -15.39
C ALA A 17 38.17 -7.76 -13.97
N ALA A 18 38.69 -6.87 -13.12
CA ALA A 18 38.14 -6.58 -11.80
C ALA A 18 36.75 -5.96 -11.99
N ALA A 19 35.77 -6.47 -11.25
CA ALA A 19 34.45 -5.85 -11.21
C ALA A 19 34.60 -4.46 -10.57
N GLN A 20 34.14 -3.41 -11.27
CA GLN A 20 34.21 -2.05 -10.76
C GLN A 20 33.09 -1.84 -9.76
N THR A 21 33.41 -1.89 -8.47
CA THR A 21 32.44 -1.66 -7.39
C THR A 21 32.02 -0.20 -7.36
N SER A 22 30.86 0.13 -7.92
CA SER A 22 30.28 1.46 -7.76
C SER A 22 29.84 1.65 -6.32
N SER A 23 30.43 2.64 -5.63
CA SER A 23 29.88 3.17 -4.38
C SER A 23 28.81 4.24 -4.62
N GLU A 24 28.56 4.62 -5.88
CA GLU A 24 27.61 5.66 -6.23
C GLU A 24 26.26 5.06 -6.60
N GLN A 25 25.22 5.59 -5.96
CA GLN A 25 23.82 5.20 -6.13
C GLN A 25 23.29 5.52 -7.52
N ASN A 26 23.71 6.64 -8.12
CA ASN A 26 23.25 7.13 -9.42
C ASN A 26 24.46 7.50 -10.30
N PRO A 27 25.24 6.51 -10.78
CA PRO A 27 26.44 6.76 -11.59
C PRO A 27 26.10 7.41 -12.93
N SER A 28 27.03 8.17 -13.51
CA SER A 28 26.80 8.87 -14.78
C SER A 28 26.70 7.91 -15.98
N LEU A 29 26.05 8.37 -17.05
CA LEU A 29 25.92 7.58 -18.28
C LEU A 29 27.30 7.26 -18.89
N GLU A 30 28.23 8.20 -18.82
CA GLU A 30 29.62 8.05 -19.25
C GLU A 30 30.35 6.94 -18.47
N GLU A 31 30.15 6.85 -17.16
CA GLU A 31 30.73 5.78 -16.33
C GLU A 31 30.07 4.43 -16.61
N ILE A 32 28.75 4.40 -16.80
CA ILE A 32 28.03 3.18 -17.20
C ILE A 32 28.53 2.67 -18.55
N GLN A 33 28.74 3.55 -19.54
CA GLN A 33 29.30 3.20 -20.84
C GLN A 33 30.77 2.73 -20.75
N ALA A 34 31.59 3.37 -19.91
CA ALA A 34 32.99 2.97 -19.69
C ALA A 34 33.10 1.57 -19.04
N ALA A 35 32.24 1.27 -18.07
CA ALA A 35 32.13 -0.05 -17.45
C ALA A 35 31.58 -1.09 -18.45
N GLN A 36 30.53 -0.76 -19.21
CA GLN A 36 29.98 -1.63 -20.26
C GLN A 36 31.01 -2.02 -21.34
N ALA A 37 31.95 -1.12 -21.66
CA ALA A 37 33.02 -1.38 -22.60
C ALA A 37 34.14 -2.31 -22.07
N THR A 38 34.15 -2.66 -20.78
CA THR A 38 35.30 -3.33 -20.12
C THR A 38 34.96 -4.49 -19.18
N VAL A 39 33.77 -4.48 -18.55
CA VAL A 39 33.37 -5.49 -17.56
C VAL A 39 32.79 -6.73 -18.25
N LEU A 40 33.54 -7.83 -18.24
CA LEU A 40 33.13 -9.11 -18.82
C LEU A 40 32.36 -9.98 -17.81
N PRO A 41 31.25 -10.64 -18.22
CA PRO A 41 30.45 -11.48 -17.33
C PRO A 41 31.22 -12.73 -16.87
N HIS A 42 30.76 -13.33 -15.77
CA HIS A 42 31.24 -14.61 -15.29
C HIS A 42 30.11 -15.66 -15.29
N SER A 43 30.31 -16.74 -16.04
CA SER A 43 29.36 -17.84 -16.19
C SER A 43 30.01 -19.15 -15.77
N PRO A 44 30.04 -19.45 -14.45
CA PRO A 44 30.49 -20.73 -13.95
C PRO A 44 29.49 -21.83 -14.32
N VAL A 45 29.97 -23.07 -14.38
CA VAL A 45 29.16 -24.26 -14.71
C VAL A 45 29.40 -25.37 -13.68
N SER A 46 28.38 -26.19 -13.45
CA SER A 46 28.43 -27.31 -12.49
C SER A 46 27.40 -28.38 -12.88
N ASN A 47 27.54 -29.60 -12.34
CA ASN A 47 26.67 -30.75 -12.63
C ASN A 47 26.48 -31.62 -11.37
N VAL A 48 26.18 -30.97 -10.24
CA VAL A 48 25.82 -31.61 -8.97
C VAL A 48 24.41 -32.17 -9.09
N LYS A 49 24.25 -33.49 -9.11
CA LYS A 49 22.94 -34.13 -9.21
C LYS A 49 22.10 -33.90 -7.95
N GLY A 50 20.82 -33.59 -8.14
CA GLY A 50 19.84 -33.39 -7.07
C GLY A 50 18.87 -34.57 -6.91
N LEU A 51 18.07 -34.54 -5.85
CA LEU A 51 17.08 -35.58 -5.52
C LEU A 51 15.82 -35.54 -6.41
N ALA A 52 15.47 -34.38 -6.94
CA ALA A 52 14.28 -34.14 -7.76
C ALA A 52 14.59 -33.38 -9.07
N PHE A 53 15.52 -32.42 -9.06
CA PHE A 53 15.90 -31.62 -10.23
C PHE A 53 17.42 -31.35 -10.26
N ASN A 54 18.00 -31.15 -11.44
CA ASN A 54 19.42 -30.83 -11.59
C ASN A 54 19.69 -29.36 -11.93
N ARG A 55 18.69 -28.62 -12.39
CA ARG A 55 18.73 -27.14 -12.47
C ARG A 55 17.45 -26.57 -11.89
N PHE A 56 17.56 -25.42 -11.23
CA PHE A 56 16.44 -24.58 -10.83
C PHE A 56 16.52 -23.23 -11.54
N VAL A 57 15.39 -22.76 -12.05
CA VAL A 57 15.24 -21.41 -12.62
C VAL A 57 14.09 -20.74 -11.87
N ASN A 58 14.36 -19.59 -11.25
CA ASN A 58 13.39 -18.76 -10.56
C ASN A 58 13.08 -17.56 -11.47
N ILE A 59 11.83 -17.38 -11.88
CA ILE A 59 11.40 -16.28 -12.75
C ILE A 59 10.35 -15.46 -12.01
N TRP A 60 10.65 -14.19 -11.77
CA TRP A 60 9.78 -13.28 -11.04
C TRP A 60 9.17 -12.26 -12.00
N LEU A 61 7.87 -12.01 -11.81
CA LEU A 61 7.08 -10.95 -12.42
C LEU A 61 6.61 -10.00 -11.29
N GLU A 62 6.15 -8.80 -11.64
CA GLU A 62 5.84 -7.76 -10.65
C GLU A 62 4.34 -7.74 -10.26
N ASN A 63 4.09 -7.40 -8.98
CA ASN A 63 2.83 -7.29 -8.28
C ASN A 63 1.56 -6.95 -9.11
N THR A 64 0.81 -7.97 -9.51
CA THR A 64 -0.48 -7.78 -10.19
C THR A 64 -1.40 -9.01 -10.12
N SER A 65 -2.71 -8.81 -10.29
CA SER A 65 -3.74 -9.87 -10.31
C SER A 65 -3.61 -10.84 -11.50
N ALA A 66 -2.69 -11.80 -11.38
CA ALA A 66 -2.22 -12.63 -12.49
C ALA A 66 -3.12 -13.81 -12.90
N ALA A 67 -4.00 -14.27 -12.01
CA ALA A 67 -4.71 -15.55 -12.15
C ALA A 67 -5.69 -15.64 -13.33
N ASN A 68 -6.00 -14.53 -14.00
CA ASN A 68 -6.94 -14.46 -15.12
C ASN A 68 -6.25 -14.33 -16.50
N ASP A 69 -4.92 -14.29 -16.59
CA ASP A 69 -4.25 -14.15 -17.89
C ASP A 69 -4.22 -15.47 -18.70
N PRO A 70 -4.67 -15.45 -19.98
CA PRO A 70 -4.76 -16.65 -20.82
C PRO A 70 -3.43 -17.11 -21.43
N HIS A 71 -2.31 -16.44 -21.17
CA HIS A 71 -0.97 -16.89 -21.53
C HIS A 71 -0.32 -17.64 -20.36
N LEU A 72 -0.30 -17.05 -19.18
CA LEU A 72 0.20 -17.67 -17.95
C LEU A 72 -0.59 -18.94 -17.61
N SER A 73 -1.92 -18.91 -17.75
CA SER A 73 -2.77 -20.09 -17.55
C SER A 73 -2.34 -21.28 -18.42
N LYS A 74 -2.00 -21.04 -19.70
CA LYS A 74 -1.53 -22.09 -20.64
C LYS A 74 -0.10 -22.56 -20.37
N LEU A 75 0.69 -21.80 -19.61
CA LEU A 75 1.98 -22.27 -19.11
C LEU A 75 1.77 -23.13 -17.87
N ALA A 76 0.91 -22.71 -16.93
CA ALA A 76 0.53 -23.51 -15.77
C ALA A 76 -0.12 -24.85 -16.17
N GLU A 77 -0.91 -24.91 -17.24
CA GLU A 77 -1.46 -26.16 -17.81
C GLU A 77 -0.37 -27.16 -18.25
N LYS A 78 0.82 -26.71 -18.66
CA LYS A 78 1.97 -27.58 -18.99
C LYS A 78 2.68 -28.10 -17.73
N GLY A 79 2.32 -27.59 -16.55
CA GLY A 79 3.09 -27.67 -15.31
C GLY A 79 2.24 -27.98 -14.08
N LEU A 80 2.64 -27.49 -12.92
CA LEU A 80 1.96 -27.66 -11.64
C LEU A 80 1.63 -26.29 -11.03
N LEU A 81 0.35 -25.96 -10.92
CA LEU A 81 -0.13 -24.70 -10.33
C LEU A 81 -0.08 -24.76 -8.80
N LEU A 82 0.52 -23.75 -8.16
CA LEU A 82 0.64 -23.66 -6.70
C LEU A 82 -0.49 -22.79 -6.16
N THR A 83 -1.53 -23.41 -5.64
CA THR A 83 -2.76 -22.71 -5.21
C THR A 83 -2.67 -22.18 -3.79
N ASN A 84 -1.52 -22.32 -3.13
CA ASN A 84 -1.26 -21.83 -1.77
C ASN A 84 0.17 -21.30 -1.55
N TYR A 85 0.69 -20.59 -2.56
CA TYR A 85 1.98 -19.90 -2.51
C TYR A 85 1.80 -18.43 -2.10
N TRP A 86 2.66 -17.96 -1.19
CA TRP A 86 2.59 -16.62 -0.60
C TRP A 86 3.94 -15.89 -0.74
N ALA A 87 3.87 -14.58 -0.92
CA ALA A 87 5.01 -13.70 -0.71
C ALA A 87 5.30 -13.52 0.79
N ILE A 88 6.25 -12.66 1.14
CA ILE A 88 6.69 -12.46 2.53
C ILE A 88 6.14 -11.18 3.13
N THR A 89 6.06 -10.10 2.35
CA THR A 89 5.73 -8.75 2.83
C THR A 89 5.40 -7.81 1.67
N HIS A 90 5.17 -6.52 1.95
CA HIS A 90 5.30 -5.44 0.98
C HIS A 90 6.38 -4.44 1.42
N PRO A 91 7.00 -3.64 0.53
CA PRO A 91 6.88 -3.64 -0.94
C PRO A 91 7.77 -4.70 -1.61
N SER A 92 8.03 -4.55 -2.90
CA SER A 92 8.82 -5.46 -3.74
C SER A 92 10.20 -5.81 -3.19
N GLU A 93 11.05 -4.80 -2.88
CA GLU A 93 12.47 -4.99 -2.54
C GLU A 93 12.74 -6.04 -1.44
N PRO A 94 12.02 -6.05 -0.29
CA PRO A 94 12.22 -7.06 0.74
C PRO A 94 11.86 -8.49 0.32
N ASN A 95 10.97 -8.71 -0.66
CA ASN A 95 10.71 -10.05 -1.19
C ASN A 95 11.91 -10.59 -1.98
N TYR A 96 12.52 -9.75 -2.85
CA TYR A 96 13.77 -10.10 -3.54
C TYR A 96 14.91 -10.33 -2.54
N CYS A 97 15.04 -9.47 -1.52
CA CYS A 97 16.01 -9.62 -0.43
C CYS A 97 15.84 -10.95 0.32
N ALA A 98 14.60 -11.29 0.71
CA ALA A 98 14.23 -12.53 1.38
C ALA A 98 14.58 -13.78 0.56
N SER A 99 14.44 -13.73 -0.76
CA SER A 99 14.76 -14.85 -1.66
C SER A 99 16.24 -15.25 -1.69
N ALA A 100 17.16 -14.31 -1.39
CA ALA A 100 18.60 -14.55 -1.37
C ALA A 100 19.18 -14.78 0.04
N GLY A 101 18.67 -14.08 1.06
CA GLY A 101 19.20 -14.13 2.43
C GLY A 101 18.42 -15.01 3.40
N GLY A 102 17.17 -15.38 3.12
CA GLY A 102 16.30 -16.09 4.07
C GLY A 102 15.69 -15.20 5.17
N ASP A 103 15.81 -13.88 5.06
CA ASP A 103 15.18 -12.86 5.92
C ASP A 103 14.89 -11.58 5.14
N THR A 104 13.96 -10.76 5.63
CA THR A 104 13.78 -9.37 5.17
C THR A 104 14.63 -8.36 5.96
N PHE A 105 15.13 -8.74 7.14
CA PHE A 105 15.90 -7.86 8.06
C PHE A 105 15.15 -6.57 8.44
N GLY A 106 13.81 -6.63 8.41
CA GLY A 106 12.91 -5.49 8.63
C GLY A 106 12.84 -4.45 7.51
N MET A 107 13.35 -4.75 6.31
CA MET A 107 13.18 -3.88 5.16
C MET A 107 11.68 -3.74 4.80
N ASP A 108 11.18 -2.51 4.83
CA ASP A 108 9.77 -2.12 4.62
C ASP A 108 9.65 -1.11 3.46
N ASN A 109 10.66 -1.06 2.57
CA ASN A 109 10.89 0.04 1.64
C ASN A 109 11.72 -0.34 0.40
N ASP A 110 11.52 0.39 -0.70
CA ASP A 110 12.30 0.33 -1.95
C ASP A 110 13.42 1.42 -1.98
N ASN A 111 14.23 1.53 -0.92
CA ASN A 111 15.32 2.52 -0.84
C ASN A 111 16.59 2.08 -1.60
N PHE A 112 17.79 2.46 -1.15
CA PHE A 112 19.05 1.92 -1.65
C PHE A 112 19.67 1.10 -0.52
N ASN A 113 19.11 -0.08 -0.27
CA ASN A 113 19.51 -0.91 0.86
C ASN A 113 20.75 -1.75 0.55
N GLN A 114 21.61 -1.97 1.56
CA GLN A 114 22.80 -2.82 1.47
C GLN A 114 22.97 -3.65 2.75
N VAL A 115 23.21 -4.94 2.58
CA VAL A 115 23.35 -5.94 3.62
C VAL A 115 24.84 -6.26 3.86
N PRO A 116 25.36 -6.18 5.10
CA PRO A 116 26.77 -6.43 5.43
C PRO A 116 27.32 -7.83 5.11
N ALA A 117 28.62 -7.91 4.84
CA ALA A 117 29.31 -9.11 4.33
C ALA A 117 29.29 -10.35 5.26
N ASN A 118 28.93 -10.16 6.53
CA ASN A 118 28.81 -11.23 7.54
C ASN A 118 27.40 -11.88 7.55
N VAL A 119 26.47 -11.38 6.75
CA VAL A 119 25.19 -12.03 6.46
C VAL A 119 25.38 -12.96 5.26
N SER A 120 25.10 -14.24 5.46
CA SER A 120 25.21 -15.26 4.41
C SER A 120 23.98 -15.32 3.52
N THR A 121 24.19 -15.68 2.26
CA THR A 121 23.16 -15.85 1.22
C THR A 121 23.12 -17.28 0.69
N ILE A 122 22.16 -17.58 -0.20
CA ILE A 122 22.16 -18.84 -0.96
C ILE A 122 23.45 -19.05 -1.78
N ALA A 123 24.22 -18.01 -2.13
CA ALA A 123 25.54 -18.18 -2.75
C ALA A 123 26.52 -18.92 -1.83
N ASP A 124 26.55 -18.57 -0.54
CA ASP A 124 27.37 -19.24 0.47
C ASP A 124 26.88 -20.69 0.73
N MET A 125 25.59 -20.94 0.56
CA MET A 125 25.00 -22.29 0.60
C MET A 125 25.42 -23.13 -0.62
N PHE A 126 25.47 -22.55 -1.82
CA PHE A 126 25.87 -23.22 -3.05
C PHE A 126 27.38 -23.55 -3.10
N ASP A 127 28.22 -22.67 -2.56
CA ASP A 127 29.68 -22.87 -2.48
C ASP A 127 30.06 -24.16 -1.72
N VAL A 128 29.23 -24.61 -0.77
CA VAL A 128 29.42 -25.89 -0.03
C VAL A 128 29.61 -27.10 -0.97
N LYS A 129 29.04 -27.06 -2.18
CA LYS A 129 29.23 -28.08 -3.22
C LYS A 129 29.71 -27.53 -4.57
N ASN A 130 30.18 -26.28 -4.61
CA ASN A 130 30.56 -25.55 -5.83
C ASN A 130 29.43 -25.57 -6.89
N ILE A 131 28.19 -25.36 -6.45
CA ILE A 131 27.03 -25.25 -7.34
C ILE A 131 27.09 -23.87 -7.99
N ALA A 132 27.24 -23.84 -9.30
CA ALA A 132 27.22 -22.62 -10.09
C ALA A 132 25.83 -22.00 -10.04
N TRP A 133 25.79 -20.71 -9.71
CA TRP A 133 24.60 -19.87 -9.74
C TRP A 133 24.79 -18.72 -10.73
N GLY A 134 23.74 -17.93 -10.93
CA GLY A 134 23.79 -16.67 -11.65
C GLY A 134 22.44 -15.98 -11.67
N GLU A 135 22.44 -14.72 -12.06
CA GLU A 135 21.23 -13.94 -12.26
C GLU A 135 21.22 -13.37 -13.66
N TYR A 136 20.04 -13.35 -14.29
CA TYR A 136 19.81 -12.72 -15.58
C TYR A 136 18.76 -11.64 -15.40
N GLN A 137 19.17 -10.41 -15.61
CA GLN A 137 18.41 -9.20 -15.40
C GLN A 137 18.25 -8.54 -16.77
N GLU A 138 17.02 -8.38 -17.26
CA GLU A 138 16.82 -7.81 -18.58
C GLU A 138 17.29 -6.35 -18.61
N HIS A 139 17.95 -5.97 -19.70
CA HIS A 139 18.52 -4.62 -19.90
C HIS A 139 19.49 -4.09 -18.82
N LEU A 140 19.97 -4.92 -17.89
CA LEU A 140 21.10 -4.61 -16.98
C LEU A 140 22.31 -4.08 -17.80
N PRO A 141 22.82 -2.86 -17.56
CA PRO A 141 23.73 -2.21 -18.51
C PRO A 141 25.09 -2.91 -18.64
N TYR A 142 25.61 -3.47 -17.55
CA TYR A 142 26.82 -4.29 -17.54
C TYR A 142 26.79 -5.32 -16.39
N PRO A 143 27.58 -6.40 -16.44
CA PRO A 143 27.56 -7.45 -15.42
C PRO A 143 27.98 -6.92 -14.05
N GLY A 144 27.11 -7.06 -13.04
CA GLY A 144 27.35 -6.53 -11.70
C GLY A 144 27.18 -5.00 -11.56
N TYR A 145 26.31 -4.40 -12.37
CA TYR A 145 25.86 -3.02 -12.14
C TYR A 145 25.19 -2.85 -10.76
N GLN A 146 25.51 -1.76 -10.07
CA GLN A 146 25.09 -1.49 -8.68
C GLN A 146 24.32 -0.18 -8.48
N GLY A 147 24.12 0.63 -9.52
CA GLY A 147 23.30 1.84 -9.43
C GLY A 147 21.81 1.53 -9.27
N LYS A 148 21.01 2.47 -8.72
CA LYS A 148 19.61 2.24 -8.34
C LYS A 148 18.72 1.85 -9.53
N ASN A 149 18.93 2.44 -10.70
CA ASN A 149 18.23 2.12 -11.93
C ASN A 149 19.10 2.32 -13.16
N TYR A 150 18.64 1.83 -14.30
CA TYR A 150 19.12 2.17 -15.64
C TYR A 150 17.91 2.31 -16.56
N SER A 151 17.79 3.45 -17.23
CA SER A 151 16.67 3.75 -18.13
C SER A 151 17.06 3.53 -19.60
N ASN A 152 16.06 3.31 -20.43
CA ASN A 152 16.22 3.18 -21.86
C ASN A 152 16.72 4.50 -22.48
N GLN A 153 17.80 4.43 -23.26
CA GLN A 153 18.46 5.63 -23.81
C GLN A 153 17.76 6.22 -25.05
N GLU A 154 16.79 5.51 -25.63
CA GLU A 154 15.99 6.00 -26.77
C GLU A 154 14.59 6.46 -26.34
N THR A 155 13.94 5.74 -25.40
CA THR A 155 12.55 6.02 -24.98
C THR A 155 12.44 6.73 -23.63
N GLY A 156 13.47 6.69 -22.78
CA GLY A 156 13.43 7.20 -21.40
C GLY A 156 12.68 6.31 -20.40
N ALA A 157 12.08 5.20 -20.84
CA ALA A 157 11.39 4.24 -19.96
C ALA A 157 12.36 3.60 -18.95
N ASN A 158 11.83 3.04 -17.86
CA ASN A 158 12.66 2.23 -16.96
C ASN A 158 13.01 0.91 -17.66
N ASP A 159 14.30 0.56 -17.65
CA ASP A 159 14.78 -0.73 -18.14
C ASP A 159 15.08 -1.63 -16.93
N TYR A 160 16.22 -1.42 -16.27
CA TYR A 160 16.61 -2.18 -15.08
C TYR A 160 16.42 -1.35 -13.79
N VAL A 161 15.93 -2.00 -12.72
CA VAL A 161 15.94 -1.44 -11.37
C VAL A 161 16.67 -2.38 -10.40
N ARG A 162 17.43 -1.79 -9.47
CA ARG A 162 18.18 -2.54 -8.46
C ARG A 162 17.28 -3.31 -7.51
N LYS A 163 16.06 -2.82 -7.27
CA LYS A 163 15.12 -3.43 -6.31
C LYS A 163 14.63 -4.82 -6.71
N HIS A 164 14.70 -5.19 -7.99
CA HIS A 164 14.28 -6.52 -8.49
C HIS A 164 15.46 -7.51 -8.65
N ASN A 165 16.57 -7.25 -7.95
CA ASN A 165 17.79 -8.04 -8.01
C ASN A 165 18.17 -8.59 -6.61
N PRO A 166 18.01 -9.89 -6.34
CA PRO A 166 18.27 -10.46 -5.01
C PRO A 166 19.73 -10.34 -4.52
N MET A 167 20.73 -10.56 -5.38
CA MET A 167 22.11 -10.70 -4.92
C MET A 167 22.88 -9.38 -4.76
N VAL A 168 22.49 -8.30 -5.47
CA VAL A 168 23.16 -6.99 -5.40
C VAL A 168 22.97 -6.28 -4.06
N PHE A 169 22.01 -6.70 -3.23
CA PHE A 169 21.87 -6.20 -1.87
C PHE A 169 23.03 -6.62 -0.96
N TYR A 170 23.75 -7.70 -1.26
CA TYR A 170 24.65 -8.33 -0.31
C TYR A 170 26.11 -8.00 -0.57
N ASP A 171 26.79 -7.42 0.42
CA ASP A 171 28.24 -7.18 0.39
C ASP A 171 29.05 -8.48 0.16
N SER A 172 28.55 -9.62 0.62
CA SER A 172 29.14 -10.95 0.40
C SER A 172 29.09 -11.39 -1.07
N VAL A 173 28.35 -10.68 -1.93
CA VAL A 173 28.38 -10.77 -3.39
C VAL A 173 29.08 -9.57 -4.00
N THR A 174 28.67 -8.33 -3.66
CA THR A 174 29.14 -7.12 -4.36
C THR A 174 30.60 -6.78 -4.13
N LYS A 175 31.19 -7.23 -3.01
CA LYS A 175 32.62 -7.03 -2.71
C LYS A 175 33.50 -8.20 -3.19
N ASP A 176 32.91 -9.24 -3.77
CA ASP A 176 33.64 -10.29 -4.49
C ASP A 176 33.53 -10.09 -6.02
N ALA A 177 34.67 -9.83 -6.65
CA ALA A 177 34.75 -9.52 -8.09
C ALA A 177 34.43 -10.70 -9.03
N THR A 178 34.09 -11.87 -8.51
CA THR A 178 33.66 -13.07 -9.26
C THR A 178 32.18 -13.37 -9.05
N ARG A 179 31.67 -13.22 -7.82
CA ARG A 179 30.24 -13.28 -7.48
C ARG A 179 29.47 -12.14 -8.14
N LEU A 180 29.96 -10.90 -8.01
CA LEU A 180 29.31 -9.73 -8.61
C LEU A 180 29.08 -9.85 -10.13
N ARG A 181 29.99 -10.50 -10.87
CA ARG A 181 29.88 -10.68 -12.33
C ARG A 181 29.05 -11.90 -12.75
N GLN A 182 28.49 -12.65 -11.80
CA GLN A 182 27.44 -13.66 -12.06
C GLN A 182 26.04 -13.04 -12.17
N ILE A 183 25.90 -11.75 -11.81
CA ILE A 183 24.74 -10.90 -12.12
C ILE A 183 24.93 -10.35 -13.55
N LYS A 184 24.06 -10.72 -14.49
CA LYS A 184 24.27 -10.58 -15.94
C LYS A 184 23.05 -10.07 -16.69
N ASN A 185 23.25 -9.61 -17.92
CA ASN A 185 22.18 -9.21 -18.85
C ASN A 185 21.63 -10.43 -19.63
N PHE A 186 20.38 -10.37 -20.10
CA PHE A 186 19.76 -11.37 -20.99
C PHE A 186 20.57 -11.69 -22.27
N THR A 187 21.33 -10.73 -22.80
CA THR A 187 22.31 -10.98 -23.88
C THR A 187 23.33 -12.07 -23.51
N THR A 188 23.70 -12.17 -22.23
CA THR A 188 24.55 -13.25 -21.71
C THR A 188 23.75 -14.52 -21.39
N PHE A 189 22.46 -14.41 -21.02
CA PHE A 189 21.58 -15.59 -20.91
C PHE A 189 21.54 -16.39 -22.23
N TYR A 190 21.31 -15.71 -23.35
CA TYR A 190 21.28 -16.37 -24.67
C TYR A 190 22.67 -16.88 -25.10
N ASP A 191 23.77 -16.21 -24.72
CA ASP A 191 25.13 -16.68 -24.97
C ASP A 191 25.53 -17.88 -24.11
N ASP A 192 25.02 -17.97 -22.87
CA ASP A 192 25.21 -19.11 -21.97
C ASP A 192 24.33 -20.29 -22.39
N LEU A 193 23.07 -20.06 -22.79
CA LEU A 193 22.18 -21.07 -23.38
C LEU A 193 22.82 -21.72 -24.61
N LYS A 194 23.17 -20.91 -25.60
CA LYS A 194 23.75 -21.33 -26.89
C LYS A 194 25.06 -22.13 -26.77
N HIS A 195 25.82 -21.91 -25.69
CA HIS A 195 27.11 -22.55 -25.45
C HIS A 195 27.08 -23.56 -24.29
N GLU A 196 25.89 -24.02 -23.88
CA GLU A 196 25.67 -25.01 -22.81
C GLU A 196 26.31 -24.64 -21.44
N ARG A 197 26.32 -23.34 -21.10
CA ARG A 197 26.89 -22.75 -19.87
C ARG A 197 25.88 -22.21 -18.86
N LEU A 198 24.58 -22.52 -18.99
CA LEU A 198 23.61 -22.10 -17.97
C LEU A 198 23.91 -22.75 -16.61
N PRO A 199 23.95 -21.96 -15.51
CA PRO A 199 24.23 -22.45 -14.16
C PRO A 199 23.14 -23.39 -13.64
N GLN A 200 23.38 -24.02 -12.48
CA GLN A 200 22.42 -24.93 -11.85
C GLN A 200 21.36 -24.20 -11.02
N TYR A 201 21.65 -22.99 -10.54
CA TYR A 201 20.64 -22.05 -10.06
C TYR A 201 20.65 -20.80 -10.95
N SER A 202 19.49 -20.39 -11.46
CA SER A 202 19.31 -19.11 -12.15
C SER A 202 18.18 -18.33 -11.51
N PHE A 203 18.40 -17.05 -11.19
CA PHE A 203 17.31 -16.10 -10.98
C PHE A 203 17.13 -15.27 -12.25
N ILE A 204 15.89 -14.99 -12.65
CA ILE A 204 15.57 -14.24 -13.87
C ILE A 204 14.52 -13.18 -13.54
N THR A 205 14.86 -11.93 -13.80
CA THR A 205 13.93 -10.78 -13.75
C THR A 205 13.85 -10.17 -15.15
N PRO A 206 12.65 -9.96 -15.72
CA PRO A 206 12.44 -9.11 -16.89
C PRO A 206 12.75 -7.63 -16.56
N ASN A 207 12.58 -6.75 -17.54
CA ASN A 207 12.64 -5.30 -17.32
C ASN A 207 11.26 -4.78 -16.85
N MET A 208 11.23 -3.54 -16.35
CA MET A 208 10.01 -2.88 -15.81
C MET A 208 8.84 -2.81 -16.81
N THR A 209 9.10 -2.95 -18.11
CA THR A 209 8.06 -3.01 -19.14
C THR A 209 7.49 -4.43 -19.29
N ASN A 210 8.32 -5.45 -19.09
CA ASN A 210 8.03 -6.87 -19.36
C ASN A 210 7.62 -7.67 -18.11
N ASP A 211 7.97 -7.22 -16.89
CA ASP A 211 7.62 -7.85 -15.61
C ASP A 211 6.17 -7.60 -15.18
N ALA A 212 5.57 -6.50 -15.65
CA ALA A 212 4.21 -5.95 -15.50
C ALA A 212 4.15 -4.57 -14.81
N HIS A 213 5.25 -4.07 -14.22
CA HIS A 213 5.27 -2.83 -13.42
C HIS A 213 4.79 -1.60 -14.20
N ASP A 214 5.47 -1.28 -15.31
CA ASP A 214 5.17 -0.12 -16.17
C ASP A 214 4.12 -0.47 -17.26
N THR A 215 3.55 -1.68 -17.26
CA THR A 215 2.56 -2.14 -18.26
C THR A 215 1.28 -2.75 -17.65
N ASN A 216 1.10 -4.07 -17.74
CA ASN A 216 0.00 -4.85 -17.18
C ASN A 216 0.24 -6.36 -17.39
N ILE A 217 -0.49 -7.18 -16.63
CA ILE A 217 -0.44 -8.64 -16.70
C ILE A 217 -0.56 -9.23 -18.12
N THR A 218 -1.43 -8.72 -19.00
CA THR A 218 -1.60 -9.33 -20.33
C THR A 218 -0.45 -9.00 -21.27
N PHE A 219 0.25 -7.89 -21.06
CA PHE A 219 1.51 -7.60 -21.73
C PHE A 219 2.62 -8.54 -21.22
N ALA A 220 2.84 -8.59 -19.90
CA ALA A 220 3.83 -9.45 -19.26
C ALA A 220 3.59 -10.95 -19.56
N GLY A 221 2.34 -11.41 -19.55
CA GLY A 221 1.95 -12.76 -19.94
C GLY A 221 2.23 -13.08 -21.40
N SER A 222 2.04 -12.12 -22.32
CA SER A 222 2.37 -12.29 -23.74
C SER A 222 3.88 -12.28 -24.00
N TRP A 223 4.65 -11.49 -23.24
CA TRP A 223 6.13 -11.55 -23.23
C TRP A 223 6.61 -12.90 -22.69
N THR A 224 6.11 -13.28 -21.51
CA THR A 224 6.45 -14.53 -20.80
C THR A 224 6.16 -15.75 -21.67
N TRP A 225 5.04 -15.76 -22.39
CA TRP A 225 4.71 -16.85 -23.32
C TRP A 225 5.74 -16.98 -24.45
N ARG A 226 6.25 -15.88 -25.01
CA ARG A 226 7.28 -15.92 -26.06
C ARG A 226 8.60 -16.41 -25.48
N PHE A 227 9.03 -15.80 -24.38
CA PHE A 227 10.27 -16.16 -23.67
C PHE A 227 10.28 -17.64 -23.27
N LEU A 228 9.25 -18.13 -22.57
CA LEU A 228 9.21 -19.50 -22.09
C LEU A 228 8.81 -20.54 -23.13
N SER A 229 7.98 -20.25 -24.13
CA SER A 229 7.56 -21.30 -25.07
C SER A 229 8.70 -21.81 -25.94
N GLU A 230 9.59 -20.93 -26.40
CA GLU A 230 10.76 -21.32 -27.18
C GLU A 230 11.79 -22.06 -26.29
N LEU A 231 12.03 -21.55 -25.06
CA LEU A 231 12.92 -22.21 -24.10
C LEU A 231 12.42 -23.60 -23.65
N LEU A 232 11.10 -23.80 -23.55
CA LEU A 232 10.50 -25.10 -23.19
C LEU A 232 10.58 -26.15 -24.32
N GLU A 233 10.99 -25.76 -25.53
CA GLU A 233 11.29 -26.68 -26.64
C GLU A 233 12.80 -27.03 -26.72
N ASP A 234 13.67 -26.28 -26.03
CA ASP A 234 15.11 -26.57 -25.93
C ASP A 234 15.40 -27.68 -24.90
N GLU A 235 16.04 -28.77 -25.33
CA GLU A 235 16.33 -29.92 -24.46
C GLU A 235 17.37 -29.58 -23.37
N TYR A 236 18.39 -28.77 -23.68
CA TYR A 236 19.44 -28.39 -22.72
C TYR A 236 18.89 -27.48 -21.63
N PHE A 237 17.98 -26.57 -21.97
CA PHE A 237 17.24 -25.76 -21.01
C PHE A 237 16.27 -26.61 -20.19
N THR A 238 15.48 -27.48 -20.83
CA THR A 238 14.26 -28.04 -20.21
C THR A 238 14.48 -29.34 -19.43
N LYS A 239 15.30 -30.27 -19.92
CA LYS A 239 15.24 -31.71 -19.57
C LYS A 239 15.27 -32.05 -18.08
N ASP A 240 16.30 -31.62 -17.36
CA ASP A 240 16.48 -31.88 -15.92
C ASP A 240 16.13 -30.64 -15.06
N THR A 241 15.43 -29.66 -15.63
CA THR A 241 15.22 -28.33 -15.03
C THR A 241 13.83 -28.19 -14.43
N LEU A 242 13.77 -27.64 -13.21
CA LEU A 242 12.57 -27.14 -12.58
C LEU A 242 12.55 -25.61 -12.71
N ILE A 243 11.48 -25.06 -13.29
CA ILE A 243 11.31 -23.62 -13.51
C ILE A 243 10.14 -23.19 -12.64
N LEU A 244 10.37 -22.30 -11.67
CA LEU A 244 9.30 -21.57 -11.00
C LEU A 244 9.02 -20.29 -11.78
N LEU A 245 7.75 -20.05 -12.11
CA LEU A 245 7.27 -18.69 -12.35
C LEU A 245 6.37 -18.28 -11.19
N THR A 246 6.65 -17.10 -10.65
CA THR A 246 6.03 -16.52 -9.45
C THR A 246 6.03 -15.00 -9.59
N PHE A 247 5.38 -14.32 -8.65
CA PHE A 247 5.49 -12.88 -8.46
C PHE A 247 6.35 -12.57 -7.24
N ASP A 248 6.70 -11.30 -7.06
CA ASP A 248 7.32 -10.76 -5.84
C ASP A 248 6.28 -10.62 -4.71
N GLU A 249 5.11 -10.09 -5.01
CA GLU A 249 3.98 -9.86 -4.09
C GLU A 249 2.64 -9.74 -4.87
N ASN A 250 1.54 -9.39 -4.19
CA ASN A 250 0.27 -8.99 -4.81
C ASN A 250 0.12 -7.46 -4.88
N ASP A 251 -0.88 -6.96 -5.61
CA ASP A 251 -1.13 -5.52 -5.81
C ASP A 251 -2.02 -4.85 -4.73
N THR A 252 -2.35 -5.55 -3.63
CA THR A 252 -3.44 -5.19 -2.72
C THR A 252 -3.06 -5.42 -1.25
N TYR A 253 -2.60 -4.36 -0.58
CA TYR A 253 -2.04 -4.38 0.78
C TYR A 253 -3.08 -4.70 1.88
N GLU A 254 -4.38 -4.67 1.58
CA GLU A 254 -5.47 -4.97 2.52
C GLU A 254 -5.91 -6.45 2.54
N ILE A 255 -5.35 -7.30 1.68
CA ILE A 255 -5.64 -8.75 1.64
C ILE A 255 -4.36 -9.56 1.80
N GLY A 256 -4.47 -10.83 2.21
CA GLY A 256 -3.31 -11.69 2.38
C GLY A 256 -2.49 -11.86 1.08
N ASN A 257 -1.17 -11.74 1.21
CA ASN A 257 -0.18 -11.64 0.14
C ASN A 257 0.09 -12.97 -0.58
N LYS A 258 -0.97 -13.51 -1.18
CA LYS A 258 -1.05 -14.79 -1.86
C LYS A 258 -0.95 -14.58 -3.37
N ILE A 259 0.00 -15.26 -4.00
CA ILE A 259 0.46 -14.92 -5.36
C ILE A 259 0.37 -16.10 -6.34
N TYR A 260 0.11 -15.78 -7.61
CA TYR A 260 -0.08 -16.78 -8.67
C TYR A 260 1.25 -17.40 -9.07
N SER A 261 1.49 -18.66 -8.69
CA SER A 261 2.78 -19.32 -8.88
C SER A 261 2.61 -20.70 -9.51
N PHE A 262 3.51 -21.11 -10.40
CA PHE A 262 3.48 -22.44 -10.99
C PHE A 262 4.89 -22.97 -11.36
N PHE A 263 5.06 -24.29 -11.32
CA PHE A 263 6.25 -24.95 -11.84
C PHE A 263 6.06 -25.46 -13.27
N VAL A 264 7.04 -25.22 -14.15
CA VAL A 264 7.18 -25.83 -15.48
C VAL A 264 8.58 -26.41 -15.67
N GLY A 265 8.85 -27.02 -16.82
CA GLY A 265 10.13 -27.67 -17.14
C GLY A 265 10.09 -29.20 -17.02
N GLY A 266 11.14 -29.85 -17.51
CA GLY A 266 11.22 -31.31 -17.61
C GLY A 266 11.26 -32.03 -16.26
N ALA A 267 11.75 -31.37 -15.21
CA ALA A 267 11.80 -31.94 -13.86
C ALA A 267 10.46 -31.92 -13.10
N VAL A 268 9.41 -31.27 -13.62
CA VAL A 268 8.05 -31.41 -13.06
C VAL A 268 7.58 -32.85 -13.30
N PRO A 269 7.25 -33.64 -12.26
CA PRO A 269 6.83 -35.04 -12.43
C PRO A 269 5.62 -35.17 -13.35
N GLU A 270 5.64 -36.12 -14.29
CA GLU A 270 4.57 -36.27 -15.30
C GLU A 270 3.18 -36.48 -14.68
N ASN A 271 3.12 -37.16 -13.54
CA ASN A 271 1.89 -37.37 -12.77
C ASN A 271 1.35 -36.13 -12.05
N LEU A 272 2.09 -35.00 -12.07
CA LEU A 272 1.70 -33.71 -11.50
C LEU A 272 1.45 -32.62 -12.56
N ARG A 273 1.75 -32.87 -13.84
CA ARG A 273 1.48 -31.91 -14.92
C ARG A 273 -0.03 -31.75 -15.15
N GLY A 274 -0.47 -30.51 -15.37
CA GLY A 274 -1.88 -30.14 -15.48
C GLY A 274 -2.66 -30.23 -14.15
N LYS A 275 -1.98 -30.20 -13.00
CA LYS A 275 -2.61 -30.29 -11.66
C LYS A 275 -2.33 -29.06 -10.79
N GLN A 276 -2.83 -29.13 -9.56
CA GLN A 276 -2.70 -28.13 -8.51
C GLN A 276 -2.02 -28.75 -7.28
N ASP A 277 -1.24 -27.94 -6.55
CA ASP A 277 -0.69 -28.25 -5.23
C ASP A 277 -1.10 -27.14 -4.25
N ASP A 278 -1.80 -27.51 -3.18
CA ASP A 278 -2.34 -26.65 -2.13
C ASP A 278 -1.49 -26.62 -0.84
N THR A 279 -0.33 -27.29 -0.87
CA THR A 279 0.71 -27.17 0.17
C THR A 279 1.07 -25.70 0.39
N PHE A 280 1.11 -25.27 1.65
CA PHE A 280 1.52 -23.91 1.99
C PHE A 280 2.99 -23.67 1.62
N TYR A 281 3.26 -22.67 0.77
CA TYR A 281 4.59 -22.28 0.33
C TYR A 281 4.83 -20.78 0.49
N THR A 282 6.11 -20.43 0.59
CA THR A 282 6.66 -19.07 0.66
C THR A 282 7.95 -18.98 -0.15
N HIS A 283 8.48 -17.79 -0.43
CA HIS A 283 9.81 -17.63 -1.02
C HIS A 283 10.91 -18.41 -0.26
N TYR A 284 10.83 -18.49 1.07
CA TYR A 284 11.73 -19.29 1.92
C TYR A 284 11.62 -20.80 1.68
N SER A 285 10.45 -21.29 1.24
CA SER A 285 10.24 -22.70 0.90
C SER A 285 11.08 -23.11 -0.32
N ILE A 286 11.43 -22.17 -1.20
CA ILE A 286 12.35 -22.40 -2.31
C ILE A 286 13.77 -22.58 -1.78
N ILE A 287 14.27 -21.72 -0.88
CA ILE A 287 15.59 -21.88 -0.26
C ILE A 287 15.69 -23.24 0.45
N ALA A 288 14.69 -23.58 1.27
CA ALA A 288 14.60 -24.88 1.96
C ALA A 288 14.63 -26.06 0.98
N SER A 289 13.96 -25.93 -0.17
CA SER A 289 13.88 -26.97 -1.20
C SER A 289 15.16 -27.09 -2.04
N LEU A 290 15.87 -26.01 -2.32
CA LEU A 290 17.20 -26.03 -2.96
C LEU A 290 18.22 -26.69 -2.01
N SER A 291 18.15 -26.33 -0.73
CA SER A 291 18.94 -26.91 0.36
C SER A 291 18.72 -28.42 0.45
N ALA A 292 17.46 -28.88 0.49
CA ALA A 292 17.11 -30.29 0.49
C ALA A 292 17.49 -31.02 -0.81
N ASN A 293 17.20 -30.45 -1.99
CA ASN A 293 17.40 -31.12 -3.29
C ASN A 293 18.86 -31.46 -3.57
N TRP A 294 19.80 -30.57 -3.22
CA TRP A 294 21.24 -30.83 -3.40
C TRP A 294 21.95 -31.28 -2.12
N GLY A 295 21.23 -31.42 -1.01
CA GLY A 295 21.78 -31.81 0.28
C GLY A 295 22.79 -30.81 0.85
N LEU A 296 22.45 -29.53 0.81
CA LEU A 296 23.18 -28.39 1.36
C LEU A 296 22.64 -28.08 2.76
N PRO A 297 23.38 -27.37 3.64
CA PRO A 297 22.83 -26.91 4.92
C PRO A 297 21.87 -25.72 4.73
N SER A 298 21.16 -25.35 5.80
CA SER A 298 20.28 -24.17 5.87
C SER A 298 21.07 -22.90 6.23
N LEU A 299 20.56 -21.73 5.82
CA LEU A 299 21.05 -20.41 6.26
C LEU A 299 20.75 -20.15 7.76
N GLY A 300 19.90 -20.96 8.38
CA GLY A 300 19.46 -20.81 9.76
C GLY A 300 18.46 -19.68 9.96
N ARG A 301 17.78 -19.25 8.89
CA ARG A 301 16.75 -18.20 8.93
C ARG A 301 15.39 -18.81 8.60
N TRP A 302 14.46 -18.08 7.97
CA TRP A 302 13.10 -18.61 7.75
C TRP A 302 13.08 -19.79 6.74
N ASP A 303 14.16 -20.01 6.00
CA ASP A 303 14.43 -21.25 5.25
C ASP A 303 14.49 -22.50 6.15
N CYS A 304 14.80 -22.34 7.45
CA CYS A 304 14.97 -23.45 8.37
C CYS A 304 13.64 -24.11 8.76
N GLY A 305 12.55 -23.36 8.86
CA GLY A 305 11.22 -23.84 9.26
C GLY A 305 10.23 -24.02 8.10
N ALA A 306 10.50 -23.40 6.95
CA ALA A 306 9.65 -23.43 5.76
C ALA A 306 9.39 -24.84 5.20
N ASN A 307 8.34 -24.98 4.40
CA ASN A 307 7.99 -26.25 3.77
C ASN A 307 8.94 -26.60 2.61
N LEU A 308 9.05 -27.90 2.31
CA LEU A 308 9.71 -28.38 1.09
C LEU A 308 8.66 -28.62 0.00
N LEU A 309 9.02 -28.51 -1.28
CA LEU A 309 8.13 -28.90 -2.38
C LEU A 309 7.57 -30.31 -2.14
N SER A 310 6.27 -30.51 -2.32
CA SER A 310 5.52 -31.71 -1.87
C SER A 310 6.20 -33.03 -2.26
N TRP A 311 6.50 -33.22 -3.55
CA TRP A 311 7.20 -34.41 -4.06
C TRP A 311 8.68 -34.52 -3.65
N LEU A 312 9.29 -33.44 -3.16
CA LEU A 312 10.63 -33.45 -2.55
C LEU A 312 10.56 -33.77 -1.05
N ALA A 313 9.52 -33.31 -0.35
CA ALA A 313 9.21 -33.70 1.03
C ALA A 313 8.98 -35.23 1.12
N GLU A 314 8.21 -35.79 0.19
CA GLU A 314 8.05 -37.25 0.02
C GLU A 314 9.40 -37.97 -0.15
N LYS A 315 10.32 -37.43 -0.96
CA LYS A 315 11.65 -38.00 -1.22
C LYS A 315 12.60 -37.93 -0.02
N THR A 316 12.48 -36.91 0.83
CA THR A 316 13.31 -36.77 2.04
C THR A 316 12.68 -37.39 3.28
N GLY A 317 11.41 -37.79 3.22
CA GLY A 317 10.63 -38.21 4.38
C GLY A 317 10.25 -37.04 5.30
N TYR A 318 10.33 -35.79 4.82
CA TYR A 318 9.90 -34.61 5.57
C TYR A 318 8.38 -34.48 5.56
N VAL A 319 7.80 -34.14 6.72
CA VAL A 319 6.37 -33.83 6.83
C VAL A 319 6.21 -32.31 6.91
N ASN A 320 5.68 -31.75 5.84
CA ASN A 320 5.32 -30.33 5.73
C ASN A 320 4.31 -29.92 6.81
N TRP A 321 4.29 -28.62 7.10
CA TRP A 321 3.33 -27.98 7.98
C TRP A 321 2.04 -27.64 7.22
N GLU A 322 0.91 -28.05 7.81
CA GLU A 322 -0.42 -27.50 7.54
C GLU A 322 -0.53 -26.16 8.27
N VAL A 323 -0.91 -25.08 7.59
CA VAL A 323 -1.00 -23.72 8.15
C VAL A 323 -2.43 -23.21 8.02
N GLU A 324 -3.01 -22.69 9.11
CA GLU A 324 -4.34 -22.07 9.12
C GLU A 324 -4.28 -20.65 8.50
N THR A 325 -4.28 -20.56 7.18
CA THR A 325 -4.09 -19.28 6.46
C THR A 325 -5.25 -18.29 6.57
N GLY A 326 -6.31 -18.59 7.32
CA GLY A 326 -7.53 -17.76 7.39
C GLY A 326 -7.33 -16.37 8.02
N ASN A 327 -6.28 -16.21 8.84
CA ASN A 327 -5.86 -14.94 9.43
C ASN A 327 -4.43 -14.55 9.02
N LEU A 328 -3.88 -15.18 7.97
CA LEU A 328 -2.51 -14.91 7.51
C LEU A 328 -2.53 -13.76 6.51
N PHE A 329 -1.66 -12.77 6.73
CA PHE A 329 -1.46 -11.66 5.81
C PHE A 329 -0.16 -11.82 5.02
N GLN A 330 1.03 -11.74 5.66
CA GLN A 330 2.33 -11.57 4.98
C GLN A 330 2.45 -10.21 4.24
N ASN A 331 1.99 -9.13 4.88
CA ASN A 331 1.92 -7.79 4.28
C ASN A 331 2.93 -6.81 4.91
N GLU A 332 3.54 -7.16 6.05
CA GLU A 332 4.45 -6.32 6.83
C GLU A 332 5.67 -7.15 7.27
N THR A 333 6.79 -6.50 7.61
CA THR A 333 7.97 -7.17 8.17
C THR A 333 7.98 -7.20 9.70
N HIS A 334 8.83 -8.02 10.30
CA HIS A 334 9.27 -7.80 11.67
C HIS A 334 10.21 -6.58 11.70
N PRO A 335 10.27 -5.75 12.76
CA PRO A 335 11.15 -4.57 12.75
C PRO A 335 12.65 -4.95 12.74
N GLY A 336 13.49 -4.15 12.09
CA GLY A 336 14.91 -4.47 11.92
C GLY A 336 15.77 -3.35 11.32
N PRO A 337 17.08 -3.62 11.08
CA PRO A 337 18.07 -2.60 10.70
C PRO A 337 17.86 -1.97 9.31
N LEU A 338 16.95 -2.51 8.50
CA LEU A 338 16.58 -1.97 7.19
C LEU A 338 15.20 -1.28 7.17
N SER A 339 14.54 -1.16 8.33
CA SER A 339 13.24 -0.48 8.45
C SER A 339 13.36 1.04 8.25
N ALA A 340 12.29 1.66 7.75
CA ALA A 340 12.13 3.08 7.55
C ALA A 340 11.04 3.64 8.50
N GLY A 341 10.57 4.86 8.24
CA GLY A 341 9.38 5.45 8.89
C GLY A 341 9.39 5.35 10.42
N GLU A 342 8.36 4.69 10.97
CA GLU A 342 8.23 4.43 12.41
C GLU A 342 8.99 3.17 12.85
N TYR A 343 9.07 2.14 11.99
CA TYR A 343 9.72 0.86 12.30
C TYR A 343 11.24 0.98 12.49
N ASN A 344 11.90 2.01 11.92
CA ASN A 344 13.33 2.29 12.15
C ASN A 344 13.70 2.50 13.62
N THR A 345 12.73 2.83 14.48
CA THR A 345 12.96 3.10 15.90
C THR A 345 13.09 1.84 16.76
N PHE A 346 12.71 0.66 16.25
CA PHE A 346 12.53 -0.55 17.05
C PHE A 346 13.80 -1.40 17.23
N SER A 347 14.62 -1.58 16.18
CA SER A 347 15.85 -2.39 16.29
C SER A 347 16.91 -2.04 15.22
N PRO A 348 18.05 -1.44 15.60
CA PRO A 348 19.21 -1.29 14.72
C PRO A 348 20.08 -2.57 14.65
N GLU A 349 19.74 -3.62 15.40
CA GLU A 349 20.54 -4.84 15.50
C GLU A 349 20.15 -5.87 14.44
N TRP A 350 21.16 -6.46 13.79
CA TRP A 350 20.95 -7.47 12.74
C TRP A 350 20.44 -8.80 13.34
N PRO A 351 19.30 -9.35 12.87
CA PRO A 351 18.71 -10.52 13.47
C PRO A 351 19.64 -11.73 13.37
N VAL A 352 19.90 -12.35 14.53
CA VAL A 352 20.84 -13.46 14.69
C VAL A 352 20.21 -14.75 14.20
N PRO A 353 20.80 -15.46 13.22
CA PRO A 353 20.29 -16.72 12.69
C PRO A 353 20.48 -17.89 13.67
N LEU A 354 19.70 -18.94 13.47
CA LEU A 354 19.79 -20.18 14.23
C LEU A 354 21.12 -20.93 13.93
N THR A 355 22.07 -20.89 14.87
CA THR A 355 23.37 -21.57 14.70
C THR A 355 23.34 -23.09 14.92
N LYS A 356 22.27 -23.63 15.53
CA LYS A 356 22.07 -25.06 15.81
C LYS A 356 20.58 -25.42 15.79
N GLY A 357 20.19 -26.38 14.96
CA GLY A 357 18.80 -26.87 14.91
C GLY A 357 18.61 -27.98 13.89
N SER A 358 17.38 -28.49 13.83
CA SER A 358 16.92 -29.45 12.81
C SER A 358 15.97 -28.74 11.84
N CYS A 359 16.54 -28.15 10.79
CA CYS A 359 15.80 -27.46 9.74
C CYS A 359 15.13 -28.45 8.76
N SER A 360 14.13 -27.99 8.00
CA SER A 360 13.36 -28.81 7.04
C SER A 360 14.21 -29.60 6.05
N ALA A 361 15.33 -29.02 5.59
CA ALA A 361 16.26 -29.68 4.69
C ALA A 361 17.08 -30.83 5.33
N GLY A 362 17.07 -30.98 6.66
CA GLY A 362 17.72 -32.10 7.36
C GLY A 362 19.26 -32.07 7.47
N HIS A 363 19.94 -31.12 6.80
CA HIS A 363 21.41 -31.10 6.67
C HIS A 363 22.13 -30.11 7.61
N GLY A 364 21.45 -29.59 8.63
CA GLY A 364 22.04 -28.69 9.62
C GLY A 364 22.18 -27.23 9.15
N ILE A 365 23.07 -26.49 9.78
CA ILE A 365 23.27 -25.04 9.56
C ILE A 365 24.60 -24.78 8.84
N LEU A 366 24.62 -23.80 7.94
CA LEU A 366 25.76 -23.43 7.14
C LEU A 366 27.00 -23.08 8.01
N PRO A 367 28.18 -23.70 7.80
CA PRO A 367 29.32 -23.53 8.70
C PRO A 367 29.81 -22.08 8.89
N VAL A 368 29.71 -21.22 7.87
CA VAL A 368 30.02 -19.78 8.02
C VAL A 368 29.03 -19.08 8.95
N VAL A 369 27.73 -19.41 8.87
CA VAL A 369 26.72 -18.92 9.84
C VAL A 369 27.05 -19.38 11.26
N GLN A 370 27.39 -20.65 11.44
CA GLN A 370 27.75 -21.20 12.76
C GLN A 370 29.02 -20.56 13.37
N GLN A 371 29.96 -20.14 12.52
CA GLN A 371 31.22 -19.53 12.94
C GLN A 371 31.10 -18.01 13.18
N THR A 372 30.35 -17.30 12.33
CA THR A 372 30.12 -15.85 12.46
C THR A 372 29.24 -15.52 13.66
N TRP A 373 28.12 -16.22 13.84
CA TRP A 373 27.11 -15.93 14.87
C TRP A 373 27.32 -16.76 16.15
N LYS A 374 28.55 -17.22 16.37
CA LYS A 374 28.92 -18.18 17.41
C LYS A 374 28.68 -17.62 18.82
N ASN A 375 28.03 -18.42 19.66
CA ASN A 375 27.62 -18.10 21.04
C ASN A 375 26.49 -17.06 21.16
N LEU A 376 25.94 -16.56 20.06
CA LEU A 376 24.74 -15.71 20.09
C LEU A 376 23.48 -16.59 20.05
N THR A 377 22.40 -16.09 20.68
CA THR A 377 21.07 -16.70 20.65
C THR A 377 20.33 -16.20 19.41
N ALA A 378 19.58 -17.07 18.73
CA ALA A 378 18.78 -16.67 17.58
C ALA A 378 17.71 -15.63 17.97
N THR A 379 17.51 -14.61 17.13
CA THR A 379 16.55 -13.52 17.41
C THR A 379 15.11 -14.03 17.34
N PHE A 380 14.79 -14.85 16.34
CA PHE A 380 13.44 -15.39 16.12
C PHE A 380 13.41 -16.92 16.19
N ASN A 381 12.20 -17.48 16.34
CA ASN A 381 11.98 -18.92 16.18
C ASN A 381 11.92 -19.30 14.70
N TYR A 382 13.08 -19.32 14.05
CA TYR A 382 13.29 -19.72 12.66
C TYR A 382 12.88 -21.17 12.32
N THR A 383 12.41 -21.98 13.28
CA THR A 383 11.82 -23.31 13.01
C THR A 383 10.31 -23.27 12.74
N SER A 384 9.70 -22.09 12.81
CA SER A 384 8.32 -21.82 12.38
C SER A 384 8.19 -21.85 10.84
N PRO A 385 7.09 -22.36 10.26
CA PRO A 385 6.83 -22.27 8.81
C PRO A 385 6.55 -20.85 8.30
N ILE A 386 6.26 -19.92 9.21
CA ILE A 386 5.94 -18.52 8.92
C ILE A 386 6.82 -17.58 9.76
N PRO A 387 7.25 -16.43 9.21
CA PRO A 387 7.70 -15.30 10.01
C PRO A 387 6.59 -14.85 10.96
N TYR A 388 6.96 -14.54 12.20
CA TYR A 388 6.06 -13.92 13.17
C TYR A 388 6.89 -13.12 14.18
N ASP A 389 6.31 -12.06 14.72
CA ASP A 389 6.89 -11.30 15.84
C ASP A 389 5.81 -10.82 16.81
N SER A 390 6.01 -11.12 18.09
CA SER A 390 5.09 -10.72 19.17
C SER A 390 5.24 -9.27 19.63
N VAL A 391 6.28 -8.54 19.19
CA VAL A 391 6.51 -7.13 19.56
C VAL A 391 5.72 -6.19 18.66
N SER A 392 5.84 -6.37 17.34
CA SER A 392 5.01 -5.70 16.31
C SER A 392 3.58 -6.25 16.24
N GLY A 393 3.37 -7.53 16.59
CA GLY A 393 2.11 -8.24 16.39
C GLY A 393 2.01 -8.99 15.06
N ASN A 394 3.04 -8.89 14.22
CA ASN A 394 3.09 -9.48 12.89
C ASN A 394 2.85 -11.01 12.91
N ASN A 395 1.83 -11.45 12.15
CA ASN A 395 1.34 -12.84 12.03
C ASN A 395 1.02 -13.55 13.37
N VAL A 396 0.81 -12.81 14.46
CA VAL A 396 0.54 -13.39 15.78
C VAL A 396 -0.81 -14.13 15.81
N GLY A 397 -0.79 -15.38 16.27
CA GLY A 397 -1.98 -16.21 16.44
C GLY A 397 -2.36 -17.07 15.23
N VAL A 398 -1.65 -16.95 14.10
CA VAL A 398 -1.73 -17.93 13.00
C VAL A 398 -1.26 -19.30 13.52
N LYS A 399 -2.07 -20.33 13.31
CA LYS A 399 -1.76 -21.70 13.79
C LYS A 399 -1.17 -22.54 12.67
N TYR A 400 -0.34 -23.51 13.06
CA TYR A 400 0.19 -24.53 12.17
C TYR A 400 0.34 -25.87 12.89
N SER A 401 0.27 -26.96 12.14
CA SER A 401 0.36 -28.33 12.67
C SER A 401 1.04 -29.27 11.67
N ARG A 402 1.47 -30.46 12.11
CA ARG A 402 1.88 -31.55 11.22
C ARG A 402 1.71 -32.90 11.90
N THR A 403 1.20 -33.87 11.15
CA THR A 403 0.96 -35.23 11.67
C THR A 403 2.18 -36.11 11.45
N LEU A 404 3.04 -36.22 12.46
CA LEU A 404 4.19 -37.14 12.44
C LEU A 404 3.73 -38.58 12.68
N VAL A 405 3.60 -39.36 11.60
CA VAL A 405 3.26 -40.79 11.69
C VAL A 405 4.48 -41.59 12.14
N CYS A 406 4.54 -41.89 13.43
CA CYS A 406 5.54 -42.81 14.00
C CYS A 406 5.28 -44.26 13.56
N TYR A 407 5.72 -44.62 12.35
CA TYR A 407 5.82 -46.01 11.92
C TYR A 407 6.71 -46.82 12.87
N SER A 408 6.32 -48.07 13.13
CA SER A 408 7.15 -48.97 13.91
C SER A 408 8.30 -49.50 13.06
N ALA A 409 9.37 -49.98 13.71
CA ALA A 409 10.49 -50.60 13.00
C ALA A 409 10.10 -51.88 12.20
N ALA A 410 8.90 -52.44 12.43
CA ALA A 410 8.36 -53.54 11.65
C ALA A 410 7.77 -53.10 10.30
N ASP A 411 7.21 -51.89 10.22
CA ASP A 411 6.53 -51.39 9.02
C ASP A 411 7.53 -51.03 7.91
N ILE A 412 8.67 -50.44 8.31
CA ILE A 412 9.78 -50.07 7.41
C ILE A 412 10.39 -51.32 6.73
N LEU A 413 10.43 -52.46 7.42
CA LEU A 413 10.87 -53.74 6.85
C LEU A 413 9.89 -54.29 5.79
N GLY A 414 8.60 -53.90 5.83
CA GLY A 414 7.61 -54.33 4.85
C GLY A 414 7.84 -53.75 3.45
N PHE A 415 8.28 -52.48 3.36
CA PHE A 415 8.46 -51.80 2.07
C PHE A 415 9.64 -52.33 1.26
N HIS A 416 10.83 -52.49 1.86
CA HIS A 416 11.99 -53.03 1.13
C HIS A 416 11.79 -54.51 0.69
N LEU A 417 10.95 -55.27 1.38
CA LEU A 417 10.59 -56.63 0.96
C LEU A 417 9.77 -56.64 -0.34
N LEU A 418 8.96 -55.62 -0.61
CA LEU A 418 8.22 -55.47 -1.87
C LEU A 418 9.13 -55.09 -3.04
N GLU A 419 10.08 -54.17 -2.85
CA GLU A 419 11.06 -53.81 -3.89
C GLU A 419 11.98 -54.99 -4.26
N LEU A 420 12.41 -55.78 -3.27
CA LEU A 420 13.15 -57.02 -3.52
C LEU A 420 12.32 -58.05 -4.29
N CYS A 421 11.03 -58.22 -3.95
CA CYS A 421 10.14 -59.12 -4.70
C CYS A 421 9.95 -58.67 -6.15
N ALA A 422 9.77 -57.36 -6.40
CA ALA A 422 9.61 -56.81 -7.75
C ALA A 422 10.85 -57.08 -8.63
N ASN A 423 12.05 -56.86 -8.09
CA ASN A 423 13.31 -57.10 -8.82
C ASN A 423 13.57 -58.60 -9.08
N ILE A 424 13.21 -59.49 -8.15
CA ILE A 424 13.37 -60.95 -8.32
C ILE A 424 12.44 -61.51 -9.42
N ILE A 425 11.27 -60.92 -9.62
CA ILE A 425 10.31 -61.33 -10.67
C ILE A 425 10.83 -60.95 -12.07
N LEU A 426 11.54 -59.84 -12.23
CA LEU A 426 12.06 -59.38 -13.54
C LEU A 426 13.32 -60.14 -14.01
N ILE A 427 14.08 -60.77 -13.11
CA ILE A 427 15.34 -61.46 -13.43
C ILE A 427 15.13 -62.91 -13.91
N ASN A 428 14.00 -63.55 -13.58
CA ASN A 428 13.77 -64.99 -13.83
C ASN A 428 13.32 -65.34 -15.27
N ARG A 429 14.06 -64.87 -16.29
CA ARG A 429 13.91 -65.28 -17.70
C ARG A 429 15.22 -65.65 -18.40
N ARG A 430 16.10 -66.44 -17.75
CA ARG A 430 17.09 -67.31 -18.43
C ARG A 430 17.68 -68.41 -17.52
N THR A 431 17.32 -69.67 -17.84
CA THR A 431 18.15 -70.90 -17.83
C THR A 431 19.13 -71.21 -16.67
N GLU A 432 18.89 -72.39 -16.06
CA GLU A 432 19.86 -73.39 -15.54
C GLU A 432 20.42 -73.32 -14.09
N ARG A 433 19.76 -74.12 -13.22
CA ARG A 433 20.22 -75.16 -12.24
C ARG A 433 21.65 -75.15 -11.60
N PRO A 434 21.81 -75.75 -10.39
CA PRO A 434 22.36 -74.97 -9.27
C PRO A 434 23.53 -75.61 -8.48
N SER A 435 24.09 -74.84 -7.54
CA SER A 435 24.87 -75.34 -6.39
C SER A 435 24.61 -74.51 -5.13
N LEU A 436 24.65 -75.12 -3.95
CA LEU A 436 24.29 -74.49 -2.66
C LEU A 436 25.40 -73.61 -2.08
N LEU A 437 25.01 -72.65 -1.24
CA LEU A 437 25.63 -72.40 0.07
C LEU A 437 24.60 -71.74 1.02
N SER A 438 24.80 -71.90 2.33
CA SER A 438 23.77 -71.68 3.36
C SER A 438 24.11 -70.54 4.32
N CYS A 439 23.10 -69.81 4.80
CA CYS A 439 23.22 -68.85 5.91
C CYS A 439 22.56 -69.42 7.18
N GLU A 440 23.32 -69.46 8.28
CA GLU A 440 22.78 -69.63 9.64
C GLU A 440 22.90 -68.30 10.41
N TRP A 441 21.98 -68.07 11.35
CA TRP A 441 21.95 -66.88 12.21
C TRP A 441 22.54 -67.19 13.60
N PRO A 442 23.50 -66.39 14.11
CA PRO A 442 23.92 -66.48 15.50
C PRO A 442 22.85 -65.92 16.45
N VAL A 443 22.58 -66.64 17.54
CA VAL A 443 21.71 -66.19 18.63
C VAL A 443 22.57 -65.98 19.88
N ASN A 444 22.54 -64.80 20.50
CA ASN A 444 22.26 -64.62 21.94
C ASN A 444 22.39 -63.18 22.48
N ILE A 445 21.44 -62.89 23.37
CA ILE A 445 21.37 -61.88 24.44
C ILE A 445 22.59 -61.98 25.40
N PRO A 446 22.95 -60.97 26.24
CA PRO A 446 22.07 -60.50 27.33
C PRO A 446 22.18 -59.02 27.77
N ALA A 447 21.28 -58.63 28.69
CA ALA A 447 21.38 -57.43 29.52
C ALA A 447 21.62 -57.81 31.00
N SER A 448 22.36 -56.99 31.76
CA SER A 448 22.48 -57.14 33.22
C SER A 448 22.90 -55.83 33.91
N SER A 449 22.37 -55.60 35.11
CA SER A 449 22.65 -54.42 35.94
C SER A 449 23.71 -54.69 37.02
N THR A 450 24.47 -53.67 37.44
CA THR A 450 25.11 -53.66 38.77
C THR A 450 25.26 -52.25 39.35
N ARG A 451 25.27 -52.14 40.68
CA ARG A 451 25.49 -50.90 41.46
C ARG A 451 26.94 -50.80 41.95
N GLN A 452 27.42 -49.58 42.22
CA GLN A 452 28.19 -49.25 43.43
C GLN A 452 28.32 -47.72 43.62
N ASN A 453 28.84 -47.23 44.75
CA ASN A 453 28.07 -47.03 46.00
C ASN A 453 28.68 -45.88 46.83
N GLY A 454 27.87 -45.31 47.74
CA GLY A 454 28.31 -44.47 48.86
C GLY A 454 28.17 -42.95 48.64
N SER A 455 27.92 -42.11 49.65
CA SER A 455 27.23 -42.21 50.95
C SER A 455 27.74 -41.05 51.81
N HIS A 456 26.86 -40.19 52.29
CA HIS A 456 26.98 -39.62 53.64
C HIS A 456 25.58 -39.31 54.21
N THR A 457 25.49 -39.38 55.53
CA THR A 457 24.28 -39.32 56.38
C THR A 457 24.34 -38.06 57.27
N ILE A 458 23.40 -37.69 58.17
CA ILE A 458 22.40 -38.47 58.94
C ILE A 458 21.35 -37.53 59.62
N ASN A 459 20.11 -38.01 59.86
CA ASN A 459 19.15 -37.65 60.93
C ASN A 459 18.59 -36.20 61.13
N GLN A 460 17.43 -35.94 61.79
CA GLN A 460 16.21 -36.75 62.13
C GLN A 460 15.04 -35.83 62.58
N GLN A 461 13.79 -36.32 62.39
CA GLN A 461 12.59 -36.38 63.28
C GLN A 461 12.34 -35.29 64.39
N ALA A 462 11.10 -34.99 64.81
CA ALA A 462 9.91 -35.86 64.98
C ALA A 462 8.54 -35.14 64.80
N VAL A 463 7.44 -35.90 64.97
CA VAL A 463 6.03 -35.54 64.69
C VAL A 463 5.14 -36.17 65.78
N PRO A 464 4.26 -35.40 66.46
CA PRO A 464 2.81 -35.40 66.15
C PRO A 464 2.23 -33.94 66.15
N ASP A 465 0.93 -33.62 66.17
CA ASP A 465 -0.33 -34.38 66.37
C ASP A 465 -1.54 -33.73 65.66
N GLN A 466 -2.78 -34.16 65.98
CA GLN A 466 -4.08 -33.74 65.44
C GLN A 466 -5.16 -33.68 66.56
N PRO A 467 -6.50 -33.53 66.37
CA PRO A 467 -7.31 -33.47 65.13
C PRO A 467 -8.33 -32.30 65.01
N GLY A 468 -8.99 -32.20 63.84
CA GLY A 468 -10.19 -31.35 63.60
C GLY A 468 -10.70 -31.50 62.15
N SER A 469 -12.00 -31.69 61.92
CA SER A 469 -12.59 -32.13 60.63
C SER A 469 -14.09 -31.72 60.50
N PRO A 470 -14.84 -32.02 59.41
CA PRO A 470 -14.61 -31.72 57.97
C PRO A 470 -15.92 -31.25 57.22
N CYS A 471 -15.96 -31.37 55.87
CA CYS A 471 -17.16 -31.43 54.97
C CYS A 471 -17.94 -30.11 54.67
N THR A 472 -18.74 -29.90 53.60
CA THR A 472 -19.15 -30.53 52.29
C THR A 472 -20.04 -29.48 51.53
N THR A 473 -20.33 -29.38 50.22
CA THR A 473 -20.01 -30.00 48.87
C THR A 473 -20.42 -28.97 47.77
N ARG A 474 -20.10 -29.05 46.45
CA ARG A 474 -20.57 -29.93 45.33
C ARG A 474 -22.12 -30.04 45.22
N THR A 475 -22.83 -30.02 44.07
CA THR A 475 -22.43 -30.25 42.64
C THR A 475 -23.45 -29.69 41.61
N GLN A 476 -22.99 -29.33 40.39
CA GLN A 476 -23.62 -29.33 39.03
C GLN A 476 -25.13 -29.05 38.72
N ARG A 477 -25.29 -28.41 37.54
CA ARG A 477 -26.36 -28.53 36.49
C ARG A 477 -27.82 -28.14 36.83
N GLY A 478 -28.40 -27.30 35.98
CA GLY A 478 -29.85 -27.05 35.87
C GLY A 478 -30.15 -25.99 34.81
N SER A 479 -31.26 -26.11 34.07
CA SER A 479 -31.65 -25.21 32.97
C SER A 479 -33.06 -24.64 33.15
N SER A 480 -33.35 -23.54 32.43
CA SER A 480 -34.69 -23.01 32.09
C SER A 480 -35.59 -22.46 33.22
N GLY A 481 -36.39 -21.44 32.89
CA GLY A 481 -37.63 -21.09 33.62
C GLY A 481 -37.75 -19.67 34.19
N SER A 482 -38.31 -18.75 33.40
CA SER A 482 -39.12 -17.61 33.90
C SER A 482 -40.57 -18.09 34.15
N PRO A 483 -41.53 -17.28 34.65
CA PRO A 483 -41.47 -15.91 35.19
C PRO A 483 -42.19 -15.74 36.57
N THR A 484 -42.27 -14.51 37.11
CA THR A 484 -43.54 -13.77 37.41
C THR A 484 -43.32 -12.59 38.38
N SER A 485 -44.10 -11.51 38.16
CA SER A 485 -44.29 -10.34 39.04
C SER A 485 -45.57 -10.58 39.93
N PRO A 486 -46.22 -9.61 40.65
CA PRO A 486 -46.05 -8.15 40.72
C PRO A 486 -46.24 -7.44 42.10
N SER A 487 -46.04 -6.09 42.10
CA SER A 487 -46.75 -5.00 42.85
C SER A 487 -47.09 -5.11 44.36
N GLY A 488 -47.04 -4.05 45.18
CA GLY A 488 -46.63 -2.64 44.96
C GLY A 488 -47.44 -1.60 45.76
N SER A 489 -46.93 -0.35 45.88
CA SER A 489 -47.59 0.87 46.44
C SER A 489 -47.83 0.90 47.98
N ALA A 490 -48.10 2.02 48.68
CA ALA A 490 -48.30 3.44 48.31
C ALA A 490 -47.95 4.40 49.50
N GLY A 491 -47.84 5.73 49.27
CA GLY A 491 -47.81 6.73 50.35
C GLY A 491 -47.43 8.17 49.94
N SER A 492 -48.41 9.09 49.94
CA SER A 492 -48.28 10.56 49.65
C SER A 492 -48.85 11.37 50.87
N PRO A 493 -49.23 12.67 50.84
CA PRO A 493 -49.22 13.76 49.82
C PRO A 493 -48.54 15.09 50.28
N SER A 494 -48.41 16.15 49.47
CA SER A 494 -49.38 17.28 49.30
C SER A 494 -48.69 18.53 48.69
N ALA A 495 -49.35 19.61 48.21
CA ALA A 495 -50.66 19.80 47.54
C ALA A 495 -50.87 21.26 47.02
N LEU A 496 -51.34 21.42 45.76
CA LEU A 496 -52.21 22.49 45.17
C LEU A 496 -51.71 23.96 45.01
N SER A 497 -52.20 24.79 44.05
CA SER A 497 -52.82 24.55 42.70
C SER A 497 -53.09 25.84 41.88
N ASN A 498 -53.58 25.66 40.64
CA ASN A 498 -54.20 26.59 39.67
C ASN A 498 -53.22 27.34 38.73
N GLY A 499 -53.38 27.37 37.39
CA GLY A 499 -54.40 26.84 36.44
C GLY A 499 -54.54 27.85 35.27
N PHE A 500 -54.81 27.57 33.99
CA PHE A 500 -55.56 26.54 33.21
C PHE A 500 -55.05 26.59 31.73
N GLU A 501 -55.48 25.87 30.67
CA GLU A 501 -55.91 24.49 30.29
C GLU A 501 -56.17 24.53 28.73
N ALA A 502 -56.24 23.48 27.89
CA ALA A 502 -55.82 22.06 27.94
C ALA A 502 -56.00 21.36 26.54
N THR A 503 -55.13 20.38 26.19
CA THR A 503 -55.40 19.17 25.34
C THR A 503 -55.76 19.36 23.83
N GLU A 504 -55.78 18.36 22.91
CA GLU A 504 -55.67 16.87 22.92
C GLU A 504 -54.60 16.33 21.90
N ALA A 505 -54.52 15.00 21.67
CA ALA A 505 -53.48 14.29 20.89
C ALA A 505 -54.06 13.27 19.86
N PHE A 506 -53.22 12.60 19.04
CA PHE A 506 -53.29 11.14 18.72
C PHE A 506 -52.13 10.67 17.80
N SER A 507 -51.91 9.35 17.69
CA SER A 507 -50.86 8.68 16.88
C SER A 507 -51.35 7.30 16.33
N PRO A 508 -50.48 6.40 15.81
CA PRO A 508 -50.24 6.10 14.38
C PRO A 508 -50.88 4.76 13.91
N PRO A 509 -50.54 4.27 12.69
CA PRO A 509 -50.28 2.84 12.51
C PRO A 509 -49.03 2.50 11.64
N THR A 510 -48.84 1.21 11.33
CA THR A 510 -47.56 0.53 10.97
C THR A 510 -47.42 0.05 9.51
N ASP A 511 -46.29 -0.62 9.21
CA ASP A 511 -45.77 -1.12 7.93
C ASP A 511 -46.71 -2.02 7.07
N GLU A 512 -46.56 -1.99 5.73
CA GLU A 512 -45.83 -3.05 4.98
C GLU A 512 -45.69 -2.79 3.45
N GLN A 513 -44.55 -3.24 2.91
CA GLN A 513 -44.24 -3.74 1.55
C GLN A 513 -44.79 -3.09 0.23
N ALA A 514 -43.85 -2.45 -0.49
CA ALA A 514 -43.56 -2.54 -1.95
C ALA A 514 -44.66 -2.61 -3.04
N LEU A 515 -44.58 -1.70 -4.03
CA LEU A 515 -44.73 -2.00 -5.47
C LEU A 515 -44.20 -0.85 -6.39
N LEU A 516 -43.89 -1.17 -7.65
CA LEU A 516 -43.33 -0.27 -8.69
C LEU A 516 -44.43 0.30 -9.61
N VAL A 517 -44.30 1.58 -10.03
CA VAL A 517 -44.63 2.11 -11.38
C VAL A 517 -44.31 3.63 -11.46
N PRO A 518 -43.84 4.18 -12.59
CA PRO A 518 -43.37 5.57 -12.67
C PRO A 518 -44.47 6.60 -13.00
N MET A 519 -44.29 7.84 -12.53
CA MET A 519 -45.02 9.03 -13.03
C MET A 519 -44.06 9.99 -13.75
N GLY A 520 -44.37 10.31 -15.01
CA GLY A 520 -43.77 11.44 -15.72
C GLY A 520 -44.50 12.74 -15.40
N TYR A 521 -43.81 13.88 -15.45
CA TYR A 521 -44.38 15.20 -15.17
C TYR A 521 -44.46 16.09 -16.42
N SER A 522 -45.55 16.84 -16.50
CA SER A 522 -45.99 17.59 -17.69
C SER A 522 -45.30 18.94 -17.86
N HIS A 523 -45.07 19.36 -19.10
CA HIS A 523 -44.70 20.75 -19.42
C HIS A 523 -45.80 21.73 -18.96
N ALA A 524 -45.38 22.82 -18.31
CA ALA A 524 -46.19 24.02 -18.11
C ALA A 524 -45.42 25.24 -18.67
N THR A 525 -46.04 25.97 -19.60
CA THR A 525 -45.44 27.15 -20.27
C THR A 525 -46.07 28.46 -19.81
N PRO A 526 -45.28 29.47 -19.43
CA PRO A 526 -45.67 30.88 -19.52
C PRO A 526 -45.37 31.45 -20.92
N ARG A 527 -46.05 32.54 -21.30
CA ARG A 527 -45.81 33.31 -22.54
C ARG A 527 -45.23 34.70 -22.23
N SER A 528 -44.44 35.23 -23.16
CA SER A 528 -44.34 36.66 -23.57
C SER A 528 -43.96 37.73 -22.52
N SER A 529 -43.22 38.80 -22.86
CA SER A 529 -42.40 39.14 -24.05
C SER A 529 -41.76 40.52 -23.86
N ILE A 530 -40.52 40.73 -24.31
CA ILE A 530 -39.94 42.03 -24.73
C ILE A 530 -38.74 41.73 -25.65
N SER A 531 -38.55 42.54 -26.69
CA SER A 531 -37.41 42.48 -27.64
C SER A 531 -36.27 43.42 -27.15
N GLY A 532 -35.00 43.05 -27.14
CA GLY A 532 -34.13 42.73 -28.31
C GLY A 532 -33.06 43.84 -28.45
N PRO A 533 -32.07 43.78 -29.37
CA PRO A 533 -31.74 42.75 -30.36
C PRO A 533 -30.46 41.95 -29.96
N ASP A 534 -29.65 41.56 -30.96
CA ASP A 534 -28.35 40.87 -30.89
C ASP A 534 -28.34 39.42 -30.41
N SER A 535 -28.50 38.52 -31.39
CA SER A 535 -28.27 37.08 -31.24
C SER A 535 -26.87 36.72 -31.76
N PRO A 536 -25.91 36.36 -30.89
CA PRO A 536 -24.74 35.62 -31.35
C PRO A 536 -25.17 34.23 -31.82
N THR A 537 -24.57 33.80 -32.93
CA THR A 537 -24.74 32.50 -33.57
C THR A 537 -24.76 31.32 -32.62
N SER A 538 -25.59 30.31 -32.95
CA SER A 538 -25.54 28.96 -32.36
C SER A 538 -24.11 28.49 -32.10
N MET A 539 -23.81 28.11 -30.86
CA MET A 539 -22.51 27.58 -30.46
C MET A 539 -22.20 26.30 -31.25
N THR A 540 -21.43 26.46 -32.31
CA THR A 540 -20.89 25.34 -33.08
C THR A 540 -19.67 24.84 -32.33
N ILE A 541 -19.90 23.99 -31.33
CA ILE A 541 -18.84 23.21 -30.67
C ILE A 541 -18.06 22.48 -31.77
N GLY A 542 -16.74 22.61 -31.77
CA GLY A 542 -15.86 21.93 -32.73
C GLY A 542 -16.17 20.44 -32.76
N SER A 543 -16.19 19.84 -33.96
CA SER A 543 -17.03 18.67 -34.27
C SER A 543 -16.74 17.38 -33.49
N PHE A 544 -17.22 17.31 -32.26
CA PHE A 544 -17.38 16.12 -31.44
C PHE A 544 -18.87 15.94 -31.17
N MET A 545 -19.51 14.98 -31.84
CA MET A 545 -20.89 14.61 -31.47
C MET A 545 -20.86 13.92 -30.10
N PRO A 546 -21.60 14.41 -29.09
CA PRO A 546 -21.69 13.74 -27.80
C PRO A 546 -22.18 12.30 -27.99
N ARG A 547 -21.51 11.32 -27.35
CA ARG A 547 -21.98 9.93 -27.40
C ARG A 547 -23.39 9.86 -26.80
N SER A 548 -24.34 9.33 -27.57
CA SER A 548 -25.70 9.13 -27.04
C SER A 548 -25.68 8.15 -25.88
N LEU A 549 -26.54 8.35 -24.88
CA LEU A 549 -26.65 7.46 -23.70
C LEU A 549 -26.89 5.99 -24.07
N SER A 550 -27.52 5.73 -25.22
CA SER A 550 -27.75 4.38 -25.77
C SER A 550 -26.57 3.80 -26.57
N MET A 551 -25.44 4.51 -26.66
CA MET A 551 -24.24 4.13 -27.41
C MET A 551 -22.96 4.12 -26.54
N LEU A 552 -23.09 3.77 -25.26
CA LEU A 552 -21.98 3.53 -24.33
C LEU A 552 -21.84 2.03 -24.05
N PRO A 553 -21.23 1.23 -24.96
CA PRO A 553 -21.00 -0.19 -24.71
C PRO A 553 -20.03 -0.37 -23.52
N GLY A 554 -20.34 -1.30 -22.62
CA GLY A 554 -19.48 -1.60 -21.45
C GLY A 554 -19.83 -0.87 -20.14
N TYR A 555 -20.95 -0.15 -20.09
CA TYR A 555 -21.51 0.41 -18.85
C TYR A 555 -22.80 -0.33 -18.45
N SER A 556 -22.96 -0.59 -17.15
CA SER A 556 -24.05 -1.40 -16.59
C SER A 556 -25.28 -0.55 -16.21
N PRO A 557 -26.45 -1.16 -15.91
CA PRO A 557 -27.63 -0.42 -15.43
C PRO A 557 -27.36 0.46 -14.21
N GLU A 558 -26.47 0.01 -13.32
CA GLU A 558 -26.05 0.72 -12.11
C GLU A 558 -25.26 2.00 -12.45
N SER A 559 -24.48 1.98 -13.54
CA SER A 559 -23.80 3.18 -14.04
C SER A 559 -24.79 4.26 -14.50
N PHE A 560 -25.92 3.89 -15.10
CA PHE A 560 -26.97 4.85 -15.45
C PHE A 560 -27.70 5.39 -14.22
N GLN A 561 -27.91 4.58 -13.18
CA GLN A 561 -28.45 5.04 -11.90
C GLN A 561 -27.51 6.03 -11.21
N LEU A 562 -26.20 5.75 -11.22
CA LEU A 562 -25.18 6.65 -10.70
C LEU A 562 -25.13 7.97 -11.48
N LEU A 563 -25.17 7.94 -12.82
CA LEU A 563 -25.23 9.17 -13.62
C LEU A 563 -26.51 9.97 -13.31
N SER A 564 -27.65 9.31 -13.15
CA SER A 564 -28.89 9.97 -12.74
C SER A 564 -28.80 10.58 -11.34
N HIS A 565 -28.12 9.93 -10.39
CA HIS A 565 -27.87 10.48 -9.06
C HIS A 565 -26.90 11.66 -9.07
N TYR A 566 -25.92 11.66 -10.00
CA TYR A 566 -25.00 12.78 -10.18
C TYR A 566 -25.75 14.03 -10.64
N LEU A 567 -26.53 13.89 -11.71
CA LEU A 567 -27.30 14.98 -12.33
C LEU A 567 -28.41 15.51 -11.43
N ALA A 568 -29.04 14.66 -10.63
CA ALA A 568 -30.16 15.03 -9.76
C ALA A 568 -29.76 15.37 -8.31
N THR A 569 -28.51 15.15 -7.89
CA THR A 569 -28.11 15.40 -6.50
C THR A 569 -26.61 15.69 -6.31
N THR A 570 -25.69 14.82 -6.78
CA THR A 570 -24.25 14.96 -6.44
C THR A 570 -23.66 16.29 -6.92
N ALA A 571 -23.88 16.66 -8.19
CA ALA A 571 -23.38 17.92 -8.73
C ALA A 571 -23.94 19.13 -7.97
N ASP A 572 -25.14 19.03 -7.41
CA ASP A 572 -25.81 20.12 -6.71
C ASP A 572 -25.39 20.30 -5.25
N VAL A 573 -24.81 19.27 -4.62
CA VAL A 573 -24.14 19.42 -3.31
C VAL A 573 -22.66 19.82 -3.44
N MET A 574 -22.04 19.61 -4.61
CA MET A 574 -20.63 19.96 -4.87
C MET A 574 -20.39 21.46 -5.17
N ALA A 575 -21.27 22.12 -5.92
CA ALA A 575 -21.19 23.59 -6.12
C ALA A 575 -21.98 24.33 -5.03
N ASN A 576 -21.42 25.41 -4.48
CA ASN A 576 -21.95 26.04 -3.27
C ASN A 576 -23.22 26.90 -3.49
N GLY A 577 -23.59 27.17 -4.74
CA GLY A 577 -24.78 27.97 -5.08
C GLY A 577 -24.62 29.48 -4.90
N SER A 578 -23.38 29.99 -4.83
CA SER A 578 -23.06 31.43 -4.84
C SER A 578 -23.42 32.11 -6.16
N THR A 579 -23.52 31.32 -7.24
CA THR A 579 -24.03 31.74 -8.54
C THR A 579 -25.21 30.81 -8.92
N PRO A 580 -26.10 31.22 -9.84
CA PRO A 580 -27.16 30.36 -10.36
C PRO A 580 -26.64 29.30 -11.36
N VAL A 581 -25.35 29.31 -11.69
CA VAL A 581 -24.71 28.37 -12.62
C VAL A 581 -24.05 27.24 -11.81
N ASN A 582 -24.32 26.00 -12.18
CA ASN A 582 -23.61 24.85 -11.62
C ASN A 582 -22.53 24.36 -12.61
N PRO A 583 -21.24 24.65 -12.41
CA PRO A 583 -20.17 24.26 -13.33
C PRO A 583 -19.99 22.73 -13.43
N PHE A 584 -20.34 21.96 -12.40
CA PHE A 584 -20.33 20.50 -12.48
C PHE A 584 -21.39 19.97 -13.48
N LEU A 585 -22.49 20.70 -13.68
CA LEU A 585 -23.50 20.37 -14.68
C LEU A 585 -23.22 21.00 -16.06
N VAL A 586 -22.77 22.26 -16.13
CA VAL A 586 -22.63 22.97 -17.42
C VAL A 586 -21.25 22.86 -18.07
N GLN A 587 -20.20 22.55 -17.32
CA GLN A 587 -18.85 22.30 -17.85
C GLN A 587 -18.47 20.82 -17.75
N ILE A 588 -18.52 20.23 -16.55
CA ILE A 588 -17.94 18.90 -16.31
C ILE A 588 -18.75 17.77 -16.97
N VAL A 589 -20.08 17.79 -16.91
CA VAL A 589 -20.91 16.75 -17.56
C VAL A 589 -20.74 16.72 -19.09
N PRO A 590 -20.76 17.84 -19.85
CA PRO A 590 -20.42 17.82 -21.27
C PRO A 590 -19.05 17.22 -21.58
N LEU A 591 -18.02 17.55 -20.78
CA LEU A 591 -16.67 16.98 -20.92
C LEU A 591 -16.62 15.48 -20.60
N ALA A 592 -17.39 15.03 -19.61
CA ALA A 592 -17.55 13.61 -19.28
C ALA A 592 -18.06 12.78 -20.47
N PHE A 593 -18.99 13.31 -21.29
CA PHE A 593 -19.43 12.62 -22.51
C PHE A 593 -18.40 12.60 -23.66
N THR A 594 -17.25 13.26 -23.51
CA THR A 594 -16.14 13.22 -24.47
C THR A 594 -14.94 12.37 -24.03
N SER A 595 -14.86 11.99 -22.75
CA SER A 595 -13.75 11.21 -22.19
C SER A 595 -14.25 10.12 -21.23
N ASP A 596 -13.93 8.86 -21.52
CA ASP A 596 -14.30 7.71 -20.69
C ASP A 596 -13.72 7.80 -19.26
N LEU A 597 -12.56 8.46 -19.10
CA LEU A 597 -11.99 8.79 -17.78
C LEU A 597 -12.86 9.81 -17.03
N LEU A 598 -13.21 10.93 -17.66
CA LEU A 598 -14.04 11.96 -17.01
C LEU A 598 -15.45 11.43 -16.66
N LEU A 599 -16.04 10.59 -17.51
CA LEU A 599 -17.28 9.88 -17.18
C LEU A 599 -17.10 8.95 -15.97
N GLN A 600 -16.03 8.17 -15.93
CA GLN A 600 -15.77 7.26 -14.81
C GLN A 600 -15.54 8.04 -13.49
N LEU A 601 -14.86 9.19 -13.52
CA LEU A 601 -14.66 10.06 -12.36
C LEU A 601 -15.99 10.65 -11.85
N VAL A 602 -16.86 11.12 -12.75
CA VAL A 602 -18.23 11.58 -12.43
C VAL A 602 -19.07 10.46 -11.77
N LEU A 603 -19.02 9.24 -12.32
CA LEU A 603 -19.70 8.08 -11.74
C LEU A 603 -19.15 7.71 -10.35
N THR A 604 -17.83 7.82 -10.17
CA THR A 604 -17.14 7.55 -8.89
C THR A 604 -17.52 8.55 -7.81
N GLN A 605 -17.53 9.85 -8.12
CA GLN A 605 -18.03 10.90 -7.22
C GLN A 605 -19.48 10.63 -6.80
N SER A 606 -20.33 10.22 -7.76
CA SER A 606 -21.71 9.89 -7.47
C SER A 606 -21.86 8.64 -6.60
N ALA A 607 -21.04 7.61 -6.82
CA ALA A 607 -21.07 6.38 -6.04
C ALA A 607 -20.63 6.62 -4.59
N ALA A 608 -19.56 7.38 -4.37
CA ALA A 608 -19.10 7.75 -3.02
C ALA A 608 -20.15 8.57 -2.26
N HIS A 609 -20.77 9.57 -2.91
CA HIS A 609 -21.85 10.37 -2.33
C HIS A 609 -23.10 9.51 -2.00
N ARG A 610 -23.47 8.58 -2.89
CA ARG A 610 -24.60 7.65 -2.67
C ARG A 610 -24.32 6.71 -1.50
N ALA A 611 -23.15 6.08 -1.47
CA ALA A 611 -22.73 5.16 -0.41
C ALA A 611 -22.83 5.80 0.97
N PHE A 612 -22.28 7.01 1.10
CA PHE A 612 -22.33 7.81 2.32
C PHE A 612 -23.77 8.15 2.74
N ARG A 613 -24.61 8.61 1.80
CA ARG A 613 -26.04 8.90 2.08
C ARG A 613 -26.85 7.66 2.46
N CYS A 614 -26.47 6.49 1.97
CA CYS A 614 -27.07 5.21 2.34
C CYS A 614 -26.51 4.63 3.65
N ARG A 615 -25.47 5.25 4.26
CA ARG A 615 -24.73 4.74 5.43
C ARG A 615 -24.24 3.30 5.24
N ASN A 616 -23.77 3.00 4.03
CA ASN A 616 -23.17 1.71 3.69
C ASN A 616 -21.65 1.88 3.56
N ASP A 617 -20.93 1.66 4.67
CA ASP A 617 -19.48 1.84 4.74
C ASP A 617 -18.71 0.84 3.83
N SER A 618 -19.36 -0.25 3.41
CA SER A 618 -18.88 -1.23 2.44
C SER A 618 -19.68 -1.20 1.13
N ASP A 619 -19.85 -0.03 0.49
CA ASP A 619 -20.40 0.03 -0.88
C ASP A 619 -19.36 -0.41 -1.92
N GLU A 620 -19.40 -1.71 -2.25
CA GLU A 620 -18.63 -2.37 -3.31
C GLU A 620 -18.70 -1.62 -4.65
N VAL A 621 -19.84 -0.96 -4.95
CA VAL A 621 -20.01 -0.20 -6.20
C VAL A 621 -19.17 1.08 -6.17
N ALA A 622 -19.04 1.74 -5.01
CA ALA A 622 -18.17 2.91 -4.86
C ALA A 622 -16.69 2.53 -5.01
N GLN A 623 -16.26 1.43 -4.39
CA GLN A 623 -14.88 0.92 -4.55
C GLN A 623 -14.59 0.45 -5.98
N SER A 624 -15.51 -0.27 -6.62
CA SER A 624 -15.38 -0.75 -8.00
C SER A 624 -15.26 0.42 -8.99
N HIS A 625 -16.12 1.44 -8.85
CA HIS A 625 -16.03 2.62 -9.69
C HIS A 625 -14.73 3.43 -9.47
N TYR A 626 -14.28 3.57 -8.21
CA TYR A 626 -13.02 4.22 -7.86
C TYR A 626 -11.79 3.49 -8.44
N THR A 627 -11.75 2.16 -8.33
CA THR A 627 -10.67 1.33 -8.90
C THR A 627 -10.62 1.46 -10.42
N LYS A 628 -11.77 1.42 -11.10
CA LYS A 628 -11.85 1.65 -12.55
C LYS A 628 -11.49 3.08 -12.95
N ALA A 629 -11.74 4.08 -12.09
CA ALA A 629 -11.28 5.46 -12.32
C ALA A 629 -9.75 5.56 -12.21
N LEU A 630 -9.13 4.93 -11.21
CA LEU A 630 -7.67 4.87 -11.05
C LEU A 630 -6.99 4.14 -12.22
N GLN A 631 -7.56 3.04 -12.71
CA GLN A 631 -7.05 2.33 -13.89
C GLN A 631 -7.06 3.22 -15.14
N LEU A 632 -8.18 3.91 -15.41
CA LEU A 632 -8.27 4.86 -16.53
C LEU A 632 -7.38 6.10 -16.33
N PHE A 633 -7.18 6.54 -15.08
CA PHE A 633 -6.30 7.66 -14.76
C PHE A 633 -4.84 7.29 -15.00
N ARG A 634 -4.36 6.15 -14.48
CA ARG A 634 -3.01 5.62 -14.75
C ARG A 634 -2.76 5.53 -16.25
N LYS A 635 -3.67 4.91 -17.01
CA LYS A 635 -3.61 4.84 -18.48
C LYS A 635 -3.49 6.23 -19.13
N GLY A 636 -4.30 7.20 -18.71
CA GLY A 636 -4.26 8.57 -19.23
C GLY A 636 -2.95 9.30 -18.91
N VAL A 637 -2.34 9.05 -17.74
CA VAL A 637 -0.99 9.56 -17.41
C VAL A 637 0.05 8.93 -18.34
N THR A 638 0.03 7.62 -18.56
CA THR A 638 0.94 6.94 -19.51
C THR A 638 0.80 7.49 -20.92
N GLU A 639 -0.44 7.63 -21.44
CA GLU A 639 -0.70 8.17 -22.78
C GLU A 639 -0.33 9.67 -22.93
N PHE A 640 -0.31 10.43 -21.83
CA PHE A 640 0.19 11.81 -21.78
C PHE A 640 1.73 11.89 -21.73
N ILE A 641 2.38 11.04 -20.93
CA ILE A 641 3.86 10.93 -20.85
C ILE A 641 4.43 10.49 -22.20
N ASP A 642 3.79 9.51 -22.84
CA ASP A 642 4.11 9.04 -24.20
C ASP A 642 3.87 10.09 -25.30
N GLY A 643 3.23 11.22 -24.99
CA GLY A 643 2.84 12.25 -25.95
C GLY A 643 1.75 11.82 -26.94
N LYS A 644 1.00 10.75 -26.64
CA LYS A 644 -0.02 10.14 -27.53
C LYS A 644 -1.39 10.82 -27.44
N GLU A 645 -1.79 11.30 -26.27
CA GLU A 645 -3.03 12.06 -26.06
C GLU A 645 -2.76 13.57 -25.88
N SER A 646 -3.69 14.40 -26.38
CA SER A 646 -3.63 15.86 -26.29
C SER A 646 -4.76 16.48 -25.45
N ASN A 647 -5.47 15.68 -24.64
CA ASN A 647 -6.53 16.14 -23.74
C ASN A 647 -5.95 16.71 -22.43
N PRO A 648 -6.10 18.02 -22.14
CA PRO A 648 -5.48 18.65 -20.97
C PRO A 648 -6.31 18.50 -19.67
N LEU A 649 -7.51 17.94 -19.75
CA LEU A 649 -8.52 17.92 -18.69
C LEU A 649 -8.45 16.64 -17.84
N MET A 650 -7.33 16.41 -17.16
CA MET A 650 -7.25 15.43 -16.08
C MET A 650 -7.68 16.08 -14.75
N LEU A 651 -8.96 15.97 -14.39
CA LEU A 651 -9.40 16.30 -13.03
C LEU A 651 -8.96 15.19 -12.07
N THR A 652 -8.03 15.49 -11.17
CA THR A 652 -7.58 14.59 -10.10
C THR A 652 -8.60 14.50 -8.97
N THR A 653 -9.36 13.41 -8.86
CA THR A 653 -10.18 13.14 -7.67
C THR A 653 -9.33 12.55 -6.54
N ALA A 654 -8.63 13.42 -5.82
CA ALA A 654 -7.87 13.01 -4.64
C ALA A 654 -8.80 12.49 -3.53
N LYS A 655 -8.50 11.30 -3.00
CA LYS A 655 -9.02 10.83 -1.71
C LYS A 655 -8.00 11.26 -0.65
N GLY A 656 -8.43 12.01 0.37
CA GLY A 656 -7.55 12.36 1.48
C GLY A 656 -7.15 11.10 2.27
N ASP A 657 -5.85 10.91 2.46
CA ASP A 657 -5.22 9.77 3.12
C ASP A 657 -4.25 10.23 4.22
N MET A 658 -3.57 9.28 4.87
CA MET A 658 -2.69 9.58 6.01
C MET A 658 -1.33 10.13 5.57
N ASN A 659 -0.88 9.75 4.37
CA ASN A 659 0.48 10.00 3.90
C ASN A 659 0.62 11.37 3.20
N GLY A 660 -0.50 12.06 2.97
CA GLY A 660 -0.51 13.38 2.31
C GLY A 660 -0.55 13.31 0.79
N THR A 661 -0.98 12.19 0.20
CA THR A 661 -1.05 11.96 -1.26
C THR A 661 -1.94 13.01 -1.98
N ILE A 662 -2.86 13.66 -1.27
CA ILE A 662 -3.60 14.84 -1.76
C ILE A 662 -2.68 16.03 -2.14
N PHE A 663 -1.58 16.24 -1.40
CA PHE A 663 -0.61 17.29 -1.68
C PHE A 663 0.25 16.96 -2.91
N ASP A 664 0.58 15.68 -3.13
CA ASP A 664 1.26 15.22 -4.34
C ASP A 664 0.34 15.36 -5.58
N HIS A 665 -0.93 14.96 -5.44
CA HIS A 665 -1.93 15.16 -6.49
C HIS A 665 -2.11 16.64 -6.86
N LEU A 666 -2.16 17.56 -5.89
CA LEU A 666 -2.20 19.00 -6.15
C LEU A 666 -0.91 19.49 -6.84
N SER A 667 0.25 19.08 -6.34
CA SER A 667 1.56 19.44 -6.90
C SER A 667 1.71 18.97 -8.36
N ALA A 668 1.23 17.77 -8.69
CA ALA A 668 1.18 17.25 -10.06
C ALA A 668 0.13 17.98 -10.93
N ALA A 669 -1.07 18.22 -10.41
CA ALA A 669 -2.15 18.89 -11.13
C ALA A 669 -1.78 20.31 -11.58
N ASN A 670 -0.97 21.03 -10.80
CA ASN A 670 -0.42 22.35 -11.16
C ASN A 670 0.26 22.33 -12.55
N SER A 671 1.13 21.34 -12.79
CA SER A 671 1.88 21.22 -14.06
C SER A 671 0.97 21.02 -15.27
N LEU A 672 -0.12 20.25 -15.10
CA LEU A 672 -1.14 20.05 -16.14
C LEU A 672 -1.99 21.31 -16.34
N LEU A 673 -2.37 21.98 -15.24
CA LEU A 673 -3.18 23.19 -15.26
C LEU A 673 -2.47 24.37 -15.94
N THR A 674 -1.18 24.57 -15.68
CA THR A 674 -0.39 25.60 -16.38
C THR A 674 -0.41 25.40 -17.90
N ARG A 675 -0.37 24.14 -18.37
CA ARG A 675 -0.50 23.80 -19.80
C ARG A 675 -1.91 24.08 -20.32
N LEU A 676 -2.96 23.69 -19.60
CA LEU A 676 -4.36 23.96 -19.96
C LEU A 676 -4.64 25.47 -20.10
N LEU A 677 -4.17 26.28 -19.15
CA LEU A 677 -4.39 27.73 -19.13
C LEU A 677 -3.56 28.51 -20.17
N SER A 678 -2.65 27.84 -20.89
CA SER A 678 -1.89 28.40 -22.02
C SER A 678 -2.63 28.29 -23.37
N LEU A 679 -3.67 27.46 -23.46
CA LEU A 679 -4.45 27.24 -24.68
C LEU A 679 -5.35 28.45 -25.01
N SER A 680 -5.75 28.61 -26.27
CA SER A 680 -6.64 29.71 -26.68
C SER A 680 -8.07 29.55 -26.14
N ASP A 681 -8.79 30.67 -25.98
CA ASP A 681 -10.20 30.67 -25.53
C ASP A 681 -11.15 29.95 -26.51
N THR A 682 -10.70 29.77 -27.75
CA THR A 682 -11.36 28.96 -28.79
C THR A 682 -11.17 27.45 -28.62
N ALA A 683 -10.19 27.02 -27.82
CA ALA A 683 -9.90 25.61 -27.54
C ALA A 683 -10.37 25.20 -26.13
N VAL A 684 -10.29 26.12 -25.16
CA VAL A 684 -10.81 25.94 -23.79
C VAL A 684 -11.62 27.20 -23.44
N PRO A 685 -12.95 27.12 -23.26
CA PRO A 685 -13.79 28.28 -22.94
C PRO A 685 -13.32 29.05 -21.70
N LYS A 686 -13.44 30.38 -21.71
CA LYS A 686 -13.02 31.23 -20.58
C LYS A 686 -13.65 30.79 -19.26
N ASP A 687 -14.97 30.59 -19.24
CA ASP A 687 -15.74 30.17 -18.05
C ASP A 687 -15.20 28.86 -17.43
N LEU A 688 -14.65 27.95 -18.24
CA LEU A 688 -14.00 26.72 -17.78
C LEU A 688 -12.60 27.00 -17.21
N LYS A 689 -11.82 27.90 -17.82
CA LYS A 689 -10.52 28.33 -17.27
C LYS A 689 -10.71 29.00 -15.91
N ASP A 690 -11.63 29.96 -15.84
CA ASP A 690 -11.93 30.72 -14.62
C ASP A 690 -12.39 29.76 -13.50
N PHE A 691 -13.28 28.80 -13.80
CA PHE A 691 -13.70 27.77 -12.85
C PHE A 691 -12.56 26.83 -12.41
N VAL A 692 -11.64 26.42 -13.29
CA VAL A 692 -10.55 25.52 -12.89
C VAL A 692 -9.44 26.27 -12.10
N ILE A 693 -9.22 27.55 -12.40
CA ILE A 693 -8.41 28.45 -11.54
C ILE A 693 -9.05 28.55 -10.14
N GLU A 694 -10.37 28.78 -10.08
CA GLU A 694 -11.13 28.83 -8.83
C GLU A 694 -11.01 27.51 -8.05
N TYR A 695 -11.26 26.37 -8.70
CA TYR A 695 -11.22 25.04 -8.09
C TYR A 695 -9.83 24.72 -7.53
N TYR A 696 -8.76 24.91 -8.32
CA TYR A 696 -7.40 24.68 -7.84
C TYR A 696 -7.04 25.61 -6.69
N THR A 697 -7.32 26.92 -6.81
CA THR A 697 -6.97 27.90 -5.77
C THR A 697 -7.72 27.64 -4.47
N TYR A 698 -9.01 27.28 -4.56
CA TYR A 698 -9.82 26.88 -3.42
C TYR A 698 -9.22 25.67 -2.71
N THR A 699 -9.03 24.54 -3.43
CA THR A 699 -8.50 23.31 -2.85
C THR A 699 -7.09 23.50 -2.29
N ALA A 700 -6.17 24.10 -3.05
CA ALA A 700 -4.80 24.33 -2.61
C ALA A 700 -4.71 25.19 -1.35
N ALA A 701 -5.53 26.24 -1.23
CA ALA A 701 -5.54 27.11 -0.06
C ALA A 701 -6.15 26.44 1.18
N VAL A 702 -7.34 25.81 1.07
CA VAL A 702 -7.98 25.21 2.25
C VAL A 702 -7.24 23.97 2.76
N SER A 703 -6.56 23.23 1.89
CA SER A 703 -5.74 22.06 2.27
C SER A 703 -4.51 22.42 3.11
N MET A 704 -4.04 23.67 3.14
CA MET A 704 -2.86 24.06 3.92
C MET A 704 -3.04 23.87 5.43
N ILE A 705 -4.28 23.90 5.95
CA ILE A 705 -4.55 23.70 7.37
C ILE A 705 -4.28 22.27 7.86
N SER A 706 -4.17 21.32 6.92
CA SER A 706 -3.83 19.92 7.18
C SER A 706 -2.33 19.62 7.07
N ILE A 707 -1.48 20.65 6.94
CA ILE A 707 -0.01 20.55 6.93
C ILE A 707 0.53 21.03 8.27
N ASP A 708 1.47 20.30 8.90
CA ASP A 708 2.15 20.83 10.09
C ASP A 708 3.21 21.88 9.68
N ALA A 709 2.87 23.15 9.92
CA ALA A 709 3.73 24.31 9.70
C ALA A 709 5.06 24.28 10.46
N ARG A 710 5.20 23.42 11.48
CA ARG A 710 6.48 23.19 12.21
C ARG A 710 7.47 22.30 11.44
N VAL A 711 7.00 21.55 10.44
CA VAL A 711 7.79 20.50 9.77
C VAL A 711 7.89 20.73 8.26
N SER A 712 6.87 21.31 7.62
CA SER A 712 6.82 21.45 6.16
C SER A 712 7.07 22.86 5.63
N HIS A 713 7.98 22.95 4.65
CA HIS A 713 8.22 24.16 3.84
C HIS A 713 7.30 24.26 2.61
N GLN A 714 6.43 23.29 2.35
CA GLN A 714 5.59 23.24 1.15
C GLN A 714 4.61 24.44 1.07
N LEU A 715 4.40 24.94 -0.14
CA LEU A 715 3.36 25.92 -0.50
C LEU A 715 2.66 25.40 -1.75
N LEU A 716 1.34 25.24 -1.71
CA LEU A 716 0.57 24.53 -2.75
C LEU A 716 0.11 25.44 -3.90
N LEU A 717 0.24 26.76 -3.76
CA LEU A 717 -0.09 27.76 -4.78
C LEU A 717 1.21 28.36 -5.33
N ASN A 718 1.38 28.33 -6.66
CA ASN A 718 2.50 28.99 -7.33
C ASN A 718 2.12 30.40 -7.80
N PHE A 719 3.15 31.20 -8.09
CA PHE A 719 3.01 32.59 -8.53
C PHE A 719 2.12 32.76 -9.77
N ASP A 720 2.22 31.85 -10.76
CA ASP A 720 1.44 31.95 -12.01
C ASP A 720 -0.06 31.72 -11.81
N LEU A 721 -0.47 30.78 -10.94
CA LEU A 721 -1.87 30.57 -10.60
C LEU A 721 -2.38 31.63 -9.62
N GLU A 722 -1.54 32.09 -8.68
CA GLU A 722 -1.86 33.23 -7.82
C GLU A 722 -2.14 34.49 -8.66
N GLN A 723 -1.29 34.81 -9.63
CA GLN A 723 -1.47 35.96 -10.52
C GLN A 723 -2.77 35.82 -11.34
N LYS A 724 -3.09 34.63 -11.84
CA LYS A 724 -4.35 34.37 -12.57
C LYS A 724 -5.58 34.49 -11.68
N ALA A 725 -5.52 33.99 -10.44
CA ALA A 725 -6.60 34.18 -9.47
C ALA A 725 -6.78 35.67 -9.09
N ARG A 726 -5.69 36.44 -8.98
CA ARG A 726 -5.76 37.91 -8.80
C ARG A 726 -6.36 38.62 -10.01
N GLN A 727 -6.11 38.16 -11.23
CA GLN A 727 -6.75 38.69 -12.45
C GLN A 727 -8.27 38.46 -12.47
N LEU A 728 -8.80 37.41 -11.83
CA LEU A 728 -10.25 37.25 -11.65
C LEU A 728 -10.83 38.37 -10.76
N LEU A 729 -10.13 38.73 -9.68
CA LEU A 729 -10.58 39.77 -8.74
C LEU A 729 -10.75 41.16 -9.39
N GLU A 730 -9.99 41.46 -10.45
CA GLU A 730 -10.13 42.69 -11.25
C GLU A 730 -11.54 42.85 -11.89
N SER A 731 -12.34 41.77 -11.93
CA SER A 731 -13.69 41.73 -12.51
C SER A 731 -14.83 41.58 -11.49
N GLU A 732 -14.58 41.83 -10.20
CA GLU A 732 -15.54 41.60 -9.09
C GLU A 732 -16.07 40.14 -9.06
N TYR A 733 -15.18 39.19 -9.36
CA TYR A 733 -15.52 37.78 -9.60
C TYR A 733 -16.22 37.11 -8.39
N VAL A 734 -17.39 36.53 -8.66
CA VAL A 734 -18.13 35.67 -7.73
C VAL A 734 -18.05 34.24 -8.23
N GLY A 735 -17.25 33.43 -7.55
CA GLY A 735 -17.02 32.02 -7.85
C GLY A 735 -18.14 31.09 -7.40
N ASN A 736 -18.09 29.84 -7.86
CA ASN A 736 -19.09 28.78 -7.65
C ASN A 736 -18.78 27.89 -6.43
N LEU A 737 -17.64 28.10 -5.80
CA LEU A 737 -17.05 27.37 -4.66
C LEU A 737 -16.56 28.35 -3.58
N CYS A 738 -15.95 29.46 -4.01
CA CYS A 738 -15.42 30.50 -3.14
C CYS A 738 -16.26 31.79 -3.09
N GLY A 739 -17.40 31.85 -3.77
CA GLY A 739 -18.26 33.05 -3.79
C GLY A 739 -17.44 34.32 -4.08
N CYS A 740 -17.64 35.37 -3.28
CA CYS A 740 -16.85 36.60 -3.35
C CYS A 740 -15.53 36.57 -2.53
N TRP A 741 -15.24 35.51 -1.77
CA TRP A 741 -14.12 35.48 -0.81
C TRP A 741 -12.82 34.87 -1.36
N LEU A 742 -12.64 34.82 -2.68
CA LEU A 742 -11.39 34.38 -3.33
C LEU A 742 -10.16 35.15 -2.83
N GLU A 743 -10.29 36.47 -2.63
CA GLU A 743 -9.23 37.33 -2.09
C GLU A 743 -8.78 36.90 -0.69
N LEU A 744 -9.70 36.41 0.15
CA LEU A 744 -9.37 35.89 1.47
C LEU A 744 -8.55 34.58 1.36
N LEU A 745 -8.93 33.68 0.45
CA LEU A 745 -8.20 32.42 0.23
C LEU A 745 -6.76 32.65 -0.23
N LEU A 746 -6.54 33.67 -1.07
CA LEU A 746 -5.21 34.09 -1.52
C LEU A 746 -4.33 34.67 -0.40
N MET A 747 -4.87 34.95 0.79
CA MET A 747 -4.07 35.33 1.97
C MET A 747 -3.70 34.13 2.87
N ILE A 748 -4.31 32.95 2.69
CA ILE A 748 -3.98 31.77 3.51
C ILE A 748 -2.49 31.38 3.40
N PRO A 749 -1.84 31.34 2.21
CA PRO A 749 -0.42 31.01 2.11
C PRO A 749 0.49 31.98 2.86
N CYS A 750 0.17 33.28 2.87
CA CYS A 750 0.92 34.31 3.58
C CYS A 750 0.80 34.17 5.10
N ILE A 751 -0.39 33.81 5.59
CA ILE A 751 -0.60 33.55 7.02
C ILE A 751 0.11 32.25 7.43
N PHE A 752 0.04 31.21 6.59
CA PHE A 752 0.74 29.93 6.81
C PHE A 752 2.26 30.15 6.97
N ASP A 753 2.87 30.93 6.06
CA ASP A 753 4.30 31.19 6.12
C ASP A 753 4.72 32.03 7.34
N LEU A 754 3.95 33.07 7.68
CA LEU A 754 4.18 33.87 8.90
C LEU A 754 4.13 32.99 10.17
N GLY A 755 3.12 32.12 10.30
CA GLY A 755 3.03 31.19 11.43
C GLY A 755 4.17 30.16 11.45
N ARG A 756 4.53 29.59 10.29
CA ARG A 756 5.67 28.66 10.14
C ARG A 756 6.98 29.27 10.64
N GLN A 757 7.29 30.50 10.23
CA GLN A 757 8.53 31.18 10.62
C GLN A 757 8.65 31.36 12.15
N TRP A 758 7.52 31.51 12.84
CA TRP A 758 7.46 31.66 14.30
C TRP A 758 7.45 30.32 15.05
N MET A 759 6.95 29.24 14.43
CA MET A 759 6.80 27.92 15.05
C MET A 759 7.98 26.96 14.86
N MET A 760 8.88 27.20 13.89
CA MET A 760 10.06 26.35 13.62
C MET A 760 11.26 26.58 14.57
N LEU A 761 11.14 27.45 15.58
CA LEU A 761 12.25 27.83 16.46
C LEU A 761 12.26 27.02 17.77
N ASP A 762 12.88 25.84 17.72
CA ASP A 762 13.18 25.01 18.89
C ASP A 762 14.21 25.68 19.83
N GLY A 763 13.70 26.41 20.83
CA GLY A 763 14.48 26.87 21.99
C GLY A 763 14.56 28.39 22.14
N GLN A 764 13.80 28.90 23.12
CA GLN A 764 13.53 30.33 23.41
C GLN A 764 12.58 31.01 22.40
N PRO A 765 11.59 31.80 22.88
CA PRO A 765 10.77 32.60 21.98
C PRO A 765 11.63 33.71 21.37
N ALA A 766 11.83 33.67 20.06
CA ALA A 766 12.40 34.80 19.34
C ALA A 766 11.44 36.00 19.45
N MET A 767 12.00 37.18 19.75
CA MET A 767 11.23 38.41 19.67
C MET A 767 10.86 38.67 18.20
N PRO A 768 9.60 38.99 17.88
CA PRO A 768 9.16 39.28 16.52
C PRO A 768 10.02 40.37 15.88
N THR A 769 10.41 40.19 14.61
CA THR A 769 11.11 41.24 13.89
C THR A 769 10.15 42.39 13.56
N ALA A 770 10.72 43.55 13.22
CA ALA A 770 9.92 44.68 12.76
C ALA A 770 9.12 44.34 11.48
N ASP A 771 9.67 43.48 10.63
CA ASP A 771 9.05 43.04 9.39
C ASP A 771 7.90 42.04 9.64
N ASP A 772 8.04 41.13 10.62
CA ASP A 772 6.94 40.24 11.03
C ASP A 772 5.75 41.03 11.58
N ILE A 773 6.01 42.03 12.44
CA ILE A 773 4.99 42.90 13.02
C ILE A 773 4.30 43.72 11.91
N ALA A 774 5.08 44.22 10.94
CA ALA A 774 4.53 44.91 9.78
C ALA A 774 3.70 43.99 8.87
N MET A 775 4.13 42.74 8.66
CA MET A 775 3.42 41.75 7.87
C MET A 775 2.10 41.34 8.55
N PHE A 776 2.12 41.01 9.84
CA PHE A 776 0.92 40.73 10.64
C PHE A 776 -0.08 41.90 10.59
N GLY A 777 0.39 43.13 10.84
CA GLY A 777 -0.46 44.32 10.80
C GLY A 777 -1.01 44.60 9.39
N SER A 778 -0.24 44.31 8.34
CA SER A 778 -0.67 44.42 6.95
C SER A 778 -1.75 43.40 6.60
N LEU A 779 -1.57 42.12 6.97
CA LEU A 779 -2.55 41.05 6.76
C LEU A 779 -3.84 41.33 7.56
N GLN A 780 -3.72 41.71 8.84
CA GLN A 780 -4.87 42.10 9.66
C GLN A 780 -5.63 43.27 9.03
N ALA A 781 -4.94 44.32 8.58
CA ALA A 781 -5.56 45.47 7.94
C ALA A 781 -6.24 45.12 6.61
N GLN A 782 -5.69 44.19 5.82
CA GLN A 782 -6.32 43.69 4.59
C GLN A 782 -7.59 42.89 4.91
N ILE A 783 -7.51 41.88 5.78
CA ILE A 783 -8.66 41.06 6.16
C ILE A 783 -9.78 41.91 6.80
N MET A 784 -9.46 42.90 7.64
CA MET A 784 -10.46 43.80 8.24
C MET A 784 -11.07 44.82 7.26
N ARG A 785 -10.35 45.20 6.20
CA ARG A 785 -10.87 46.10 5.14
C ARG A 785 -11.70 45.36 4.10
N TRP A 786 -11.45 44.07 3.92
CA TRP A 786 -12.21 43.25 2.98
C TRP A 786 -13.71 43.26 3.30
N ASN A 787 -14.53 43.24 2.25
CA ASN A 787 -15.98 43.31 2.38
C ASN A 787 -16.63 42.52 1.23
N PRO A 788 -17.67 41.70 1.48
CA PRO A 788 -18.43 41.07 0.40
C PRO A 788 -19.00 42.13 -0.56
N PHE A 789 -19.09 41.83 -1.87
CA PHE A 789 -19.65 42.77 -2.82
C PHE A 789 -21.14 43.04 -2.53
N SER A 790 -21.61 44.26 -2.76
CA SER A 790 -22.96 44.71 -2.38
C SER A 790 -24.11 44.06 -3.16
N PHE A 791 -23.80 43.31 -4.23
CA PHE A 791 -24.77 42.66 -5.11
C PHE A 791 -24.92 41.15 -4.90
N VAL A 792 -24.14 40.52 -4.00
CA VAL A 792 -24.25 39.08 -3.72
C VAL A 792 -25.48 38.77 -2.86
N THR A 793 -25.92 37.50 -2.84
CA THR A 793 -27.07 37.11 -2.01
C THR A 793 -26.75 37.19 -0.50
N PRO A 794 -27.75 37.30 0.39
CA PRO A 794 -27.53 37.33 1.83
C PRO A 794 -26.73 36.12 2.35
N GLU A 795 -26.91 34.95 1.75
CA GLU A 795 -26.20 33.71 2.09
C GLU A 795 -24.70 33.81 1.73
N VAL A 796 -24.38 34.34 0.54
CA VAL A 796 -22.99 34.57 0.10
C VAL A 796 -22.33 35.66 0.93
N PHE A 797 -23.07 36.71 1.29
CA PHE A 797 -22.59 37.78 2.17
C PHE A 797 -22.24 37.23 3.57
N LEU A 798 -23.14 36.44 4.18
CA LEU A 798 -22.91 35.81 5.48
C LEU A 798 -21.75 34.80 5.43
N ALA A 799 -21.68 33.96 4.39
CA ALA A 799 -20.56 33.03 4.19
C ALA A 799 -19.21 33.75 4.05
N GLY A 800 -19.16 34.84 3.29
CA GLY A 800 -17.98 35.71 3.19
C GLY A 800 -17.57 36.31 4.53
N ARG A 801 -18.52 36.74 5.36
CA ARG A 801 -18.24 37.21 6.73
C ARG A 801 -17.74 36.10 7.65
N VAL A 802 -18.28 34.88 7.55
CA VAL A 802 -17.77 33.71 8.29
C VAL A 802 -16.32 33.40 7.90
N PHE A 803 -15.99 33.42 6.61
CA PHE A 803 -14.60 33.32 6.14
C PHE A 803 -13.72 34.45 6.66
N GLN A 804 -14.19 35.70 6.64
CA GLN A 804 -13.45 36.86 7.16
C GLN A 804 -13.05 36.68 8.64
N GLN A 805 -13.95 36.20 9.48
CA GLN A 805 -13.66 35.96 10.91
C GLN A 805 -12.76 34.75 11.12
N ALA A 806 -12.93 33.68 10.35
CA ALA A 806 -12.00 32.54 10.36
C ALA A 806 -10.57 32.95 9.97
N MET A 807 -10.42 33.80 8.95
CA MET A 807 -9.12 34.35 8.54
C MET A 807 -8.46 35.20 9.64
N LEU A 808 -9.24 36.01 10.36
CA LEU A 808 -8.74 36.74 11.52
C LEU A 808 -8.31 35.78 12.64
N LEU A 809 -9.08 34.73 12.94
CA LEU A 809 -8.70 33.71 13.94
C LEU A 809 -7.44 32.96 13.55
N TYR A 810 -7.29 32.58 12.28
CA TYR A 810 -6.11 31.87 11.78
C TYR A 810 -4.85 32.75 11.89
N LEU A 811 -4.96 34.04 11.53
CA LEU A 811 -3.89 35.02 11.74
C LEU A 811 -3.59 35.26 13.23
N TYR A 812 -4.60 35.52 14.07
CA TYR A 812 -4.40 35.84 15.49
C TYR A 812 -3.79 34.68 16.29
N THR A 813 -4.05 33.43 15.90
CA THR A 813 -3.48 32.23 16.55
C THR A 813 -2.09 31.84 16.02
N SER A 814 -1.61 32.44 14.92
CA SER A 814 -0.28 32.15 14.35
C SER A 814 0.88 32.54 15.28
N LEU A 815 0.68 33.52 16.17
CA LEU A 815 1.75 34.13 16.98
C LEU A 815 2.12 33.33 18.26
N GLY A 816 1.87 32.03 18.28
CA GLY A 816 2.41 31.05 19.25
C GLY A 816 2.00 31.19 20.73
N SER A 817 1.27 32.23 21.13
CA SER A 817 0.99 32.53 22.54
C SER A 817 -0.41 32.11 22.98
N PHE A 818 -0.60 30.81 23.22
CA PHE A 818 -1.72 30.32 24.04
C PHE A 818 -1.47 30.47 25.56
N SER A 819 -0.47 31.28 25.95
CA SER A 819 -0.36 31.85 27.30
C SER A 819 -1.55 32.78 27.54
N ARG A 820 -2.67 32.21 28.00
CA ARG A 820 -3.87 32.91 28.46
C ARG A 820 -3.55 33.77 29.69
N THR A 821 -2.90 34.90 29.47
CA THR A 821 -3.03 36.04 30.37
C THR A 821 -4.48 36.51 30.29
N GLU A 822 -5.26 36.24 31.34
CA GLU A 822 -6.74 36.30 31.34
C GLU A 822 -7.34 37.69 31.03
N GLN A 823 -6.50 38.70 30.81
CA GLN A 823 -6.85 40.10 30.56
C GLN A 823 -6.05 40.72 29.38
N GLY A 824 -5.40 39.91 28.54
CA GLY A 824 -4.63 40.38 27.38
C GLY A 824 -5.49 40.81 26.19
N MET A 825 -5.14 41.92 25.52
CA MET A 825 -5.92 42.45 24.38
C MET A 825 -6.10 41.45 23.22
N HIS A 826 -5.12 40.58 22.97
CA HIS A 826 -5.21 39.54 21.92
C HIS A 826 -6.33 38.53 22.17
N GLN A 827 -6.59 38.15 23.43
CA GLN A 827 -7.72 37.27 23.77
C GLN A 827 -9.06 37.95 23.49
N GLY A 828 -9.14 39.28 23.68
CA GLY A 828 -10.29 40.08 23.28
C GLY A 828 -10.58 40.00 21.79
N LEU A 829 -9.55 40.16 20.94
CA LEU A 829 -9.68 40.06 19.48
C LEU A 829 -10.14 38.66 19.02
N ILE A 830 -9.61 37.60 19.63
CA ILE A 830 -10.04 36.21 19.37
C ILE A 830 -11.50 36.01 19.78
N ASN A 831 -11.89 36.44 20.99
CA ASN A 831 -13.25 36.28 21.49
C ASN A 831 -14.28 37.08 20.65
N THR A 832 -13.92 38.27 20.16
CA THR A 832 -14.75 39.04 19.22
C THR A 832 -14.93 38.28 17.91
N ALA A 833 -13.85 37.77 17.30
CA ALA A 833 -13.94 37.05 16.03
C ALA A 833 -14.74 35.74 16.13
N ILE A 834 -14.62 34.99 17.24
CA ILE A 834 -15.48 33.84 17.55
C ILE A 834 -16.95 34.28 17.63
N THR A 835 -17.23 35.35 18.38
CA THR A 835 -18.61 35.83 18.61
C THR A 835 -19.27 36.29 17.31
N GLU A 836 -18.54 37.02 16.46
CA GLU A 836 -19.02 37.46 15.15
C GLU A 836 -19.20 36.27 14.20
N ALA A 837 -18.25 35.32 14.14
CA ALA A 837 -18.39 34.11 13.34
C ALA A 837 -19.61 33.28 13.71
N MET A 838 -19.82 33.01 15.00
CA MET A 838 -20.99 32.27 15.49
C MET A 838 -22.29 33.06 15.25
N SER A 839 -22.26 34.39 15.35
CA SER A 839 -23.42 35.24 15.02
C SER A 839 -23.81 35.13 13.54
N TYR A 840 -22.84 35.14 12.62
CA TYR A 840 -23.11 34.98 11.18
C TYR A 840 -23.52 33.55 10.82
N LEU A 841 -22.93 32.53 11.43
CA LEU A 841 -23.36 31.14 11.30
C LEU A 841 -24.81 30.97 11.77
N ASN A 842 -25.19 31.53 12.92
CA ASN A 842 -26.56 31.42 13.46
C ASN A 842 -27.61 32.19 12.64
N GLN A 843 -27.22 33.21 11.87
CA GLN A 843 -28.09 33.87 10.89
C GLN A 843 -28.25 33.07 9.58
N LEU A 844 -27.28 32.23 9.25
CA LEU A 844 -27.28 31.43 8.02
C LEU A 844 -27.90 30.04 8.28
N SER A 845 -28.98 29.68 7.57
CA SER A 845 -29.58 28.34 7.70
C SER A 845 -28.55 27.23 7.45
N ALA A 846 -28.50 26.23 8.33
CA ALA A 846 -27.63 25.06 8.18
C ALA A 846 -27.99 24.17 6.97
N THR A 847 -29.20 24.34 6.41
CA THR A 847 -29.66 23.63 5.20
C THR A 847 -29.41 24.40 3.90
N ALA A 848 -28.90 25.64 3.96
CA ALA A 848 -28.61 26.44 2.77
C ALA A 848 -27.40 25.89 2.00
N ARG A 849 -27.50 25.78 0.67
CA ARG A 849 -26.50 25.15 -0.21
C ARG A 849 -25.06 25.66 -0.02
N ILE A 850 -24.92 26.93 0.37
CA ILE A 850 -23.64 27.61 0.65
C ILE A 850 -22.78 26.90 1.72
N ASN A 851 -23.40 26.13 2.63
CA ASN A 851 -22.68 25.43 3.71
C ASN A 851 -21.75 24.31 3.21
N SER A 852 -21.91 23.84 1.96
CA SER A 852 -20.96 22.92 1.31
C SER A 852 -19.52 23.42 1.37
N GLY A 853 -19.30 24.70 1.06
CA GLY A 853 -17.98 25.34 1.09
C GLY A 853 -17.52 25.87 2.46
N LEU A 854 -18.26 25.64 3.54
CA LEU A 854 -17.99 26.20 4.88
C LEU A 854 -17.24 25.27 5.83
N CYS A 855 -16.81 24.07 5.42
CA CYS A 855 -16.09 23.14 6.30
C CYS A 855 -14.77 23.75 6.86
N TRP A 856 -13.98 24.44 6.03
CA TRP A 856 -12.74 25.10 6.46
C TRP A 856 -12.95 26.17 7.55
N PRO A 857 -13.78 27.22 7.36
CA PRO A 857 -13.96 28.23 8.41
C PRO A 857 -14.70 27.69 9.64
N ILE A 858 -15.56 26.67 9.50
CA ILE A 858 -16.16 25.97 10.63
C ILE A 858 -15.10 25.22 11.45
N ALA A 859 -14.12 24.57 10.82
CA ALA A 859 -13.01 23.93 11.53
C ALA A 859 -12.13 24.97 12.26
N VAL A 860 -11.79 26.08 11.60
CA VAL A 860 -11.01 27.17 12.22
C VAL A 860 -11.73 27.76 13.44
N VAL A 861 -12.99 28.19 13.27
CA VAL A 861 -13.78 28.77 14.37
C VAL A 861 -14.01 27.73 15.48
N GLY A 862 -14.39 26.51 15.10
CA GLY A 862 -14.66 25.40 16.01
C GLY A 862 -13.47 25.02 16.87
N SER A 863 -12.26 25.00 16.31
CA SER A 863 -11.02 24.67 17.02
C SER A 863 -10.67 25.66 18.15
N CYS A 864 -11.26 26.86 18.12
CA CYS A 864 -11.09 27.90 19.14
C CYS A 864 -12.22 27.92 20.20
N LEU A 865 -13.27 27.08 20.06
CA LEU A 865 -14.40 27.08 20.97
C LEU A 865 -14.09 26.33 22.28
N TYR A 866 -14.21 27.05 23.40
CA TYR A 866 -14.11 26.50 24.75
C TYR A 866 -15.43 26.58 25.54
N ASP A 867 -16.47 27.21 24.97
CA ASP A 867 -17.79 27.31 25.58
C ASP A 867 -18.69 26.15 25.11
N ILE A 868 -19.29 25.44 26.06
CA ILE A 868 -20.06 24.21 25.80
C ILE A 868 -21.34 24.49 25.01
N GLU A 869 -21.98 25.66 25.19
CA GLU A 869 -23.17 26.00 24.42
C GLU A 869 -22.80 26.30 22.95
N GLN A 870 -21.70 27.04 22.72
CA GLN A 870 -21.19 27.29 21.37
C GLN A 870 -20.72 26.01 20.67
N GLN A 871 -20.06 25.09 21.38
CA GLN A 871 -19.70 23.77 20.87
C GLN A 871 -20.95 22.97 20.46
N GLU A 872 -21.99 22.96 21.29
CA GLU A 872 -23.25 22.26 20.98
C GLU A 872 -24.00 22.89 19.80
N GLN A 873 -24.06 24.22 19.71
CA GLN A 873 -24.61 24.92 18.54
C GLN A 873 -23.89 24.51 17.24
N LEU A 874 -22.55 24.41 17.27
CA LEU A 874 -21.76 24.02 16.09
C LEU A 874 -21.88 22.51 15.77
N ARG A 875 -21.97 21.65 16.79
CA ARG A 875 -22.30 20.22 16.66
C ARG A 875 -23.64 20.02 15.94
N GLN A 876 -24.71 20.63 16.44
CA GLN A 876 -26.04 20.51 15.84
C GLN A 876 -26.11 21.09 14.42
N ARG A 877 -25.33 22.15 14.14
CA ARG A 877 -25.15 22.65 12.77
C ARG A 877 -24.54 21.60 11.86
N LEU A 878 -23.41 21.01 12.24
CA LEU A 878 -22.72 20.01 11.43
C LEU A 878 -23.55 18.73 11.24
N ILE A 879 -24.27 18.27 12.27
CA ILE A 879 -25.24 17.16 12.15
C ILE A 879 -26.33 17.51 11.12
N THR A 880 -26.86 18.73 11.14
CA THR A 880 -27.86 19.20 10.17
C THR A 880 -27.30 19.26 8.75
N MET A 881 -26.07 19.75 8.58
CA MET A 881 -25.36 19.77 7.30
C MET A 881 -25.13 18.36 6.75
N VAL A 882 -24.61 17.43 7.55
CA VAL A 882 -24.39 16.01 7.18
C VAL A 882 -25.68 15.37 6.69
N ASN A 883 -26.79 15.53 7.44
CA ASN A 883 -28.09 14.96 7.06
C ASN A 883 -28.72 15.63 5.82
N THR A 884 -28.36 16.88 5.51
CA THR A 884 -28.88 17.62 4.35
C THR A 884 -28.11 17.28 3.06
N PHE A 885 -26.78 17.41 3.11
CA PHE A 885 -25.91 17.33 1.94
C PHE A 885 -25.34 15.94 1.70
N GLY A 886 -25.13 15.13 2.75
CA GLY A 886 -24.55 13.80 2.61
C GLY A 886 -23.08 13.80 2.17
N LEU A 887 -22.31 14.82 2.59
CA LEU A 887 -20.89 14.95 2.28
C LEU A 887 -20.03 14.51 3.47
N GLY A 888 -19.06 13.62 3.22
CA GLY A 888 -18.23 13.01 4.27
C GLY A 888 -17.29 13.99 4.98
N ASN A 889 -16.85 15.06 4.31
CA ASN A 889 -15.99 16.09 4.91
C ASN A 889 -16.67 16.80 6.10
N MET A 890 -18.00 17.00 6.05
CA MET A 890 -18.79 17.58 7.15
C MET A 890 -18.80 16.67 8.39
N GLN A 891 -18.96 15.36 8.22
CA GLN A 891 -18.93 14.42 9.34
C GLN A 891 -17.53 14.29 9.92
N ARG A 892 -16.49 14.25 9.07
CA ARG A 892 -15.10 14.20 9.53
C ARG A 892 -14.70 15.51 10.25
N THR A 893 -15.20 16.66 9.79
CA THR A 893 -15.02 17.95 10.47
C THR A 893 -15.66 17.97 11.85
N LEU A 894 -16.84 17.35 12.02
CA LEU A 894 -17.44 17.17 13.34
C LEU A 894 -16.55 16.30 14.25
N LEU A 895 -16.13 15.12 13.79
CA LEU A 895 -15.28 14.22 14.57
C LEU A 895 -13.95 14.86 14.98
N LEU A 896 -13.34 15.67 14.09
CA LEU A 896 -12.15 16.46 14.40
C LEU A 896 -12.42 17.47 15.51
N LEU A 897 -13.49 18.26 15.40
CA LEU A 897 -13.83 19.25 16.43
C LEU A 897 -14.15 18.60 17.77
N GLU A 898 -14.84 17.46 17.78
CA GLU A 898 -15.13 16.71 19.00
C GLU A 898 -13.87 16.11 19.66
N SER A 899 -12.83 15.81 18.89
CA SER A 899 -11.48 15.52 19.41
C SER A 899 -10.82 16.77 19.99
N MET A 900 -10.78 17.87 19.23
CA MET A 900 -10.11 19.12 19.66
C MET A 900 -10.74 19.75 20.90
N TRP A 901 -12.05 19.60 21.11
CA TRP A 901 -12.74 20.05 22.33
C TRP A 901 -12.39 19.24 23.59
N GLN A 902 -11.62 18.15 23.46
CA GLN A 902 -11.08 17.36 24.58
C GLN A 902 -9.59 17.67 24.85
N MET A 903 -8.93 18.47 24.01
CA MET A 903 -7.51 18.82 24.14
C MET A 903 -7.28 19.85 25.27
N PRO A 904 -6.05 19.93 25.81
CA PRO A 904 -5.64 21.04 26.67
C PRO A 904 -5.91 22.39 25.99
N LEU A 905 -6.34 23.39 26.76
CA LEU A 905 -6.68 24.70 26.20
C LEU A 905 -5.49 25.36 25.50
N ASP A 906 -4.28 25.12 26.00
CA ASP A 906 -3.00 25.56 25.43
C ASP A 906 -2.60 24.83 24.13
N GLU A 907 -3.26 23.72 23.80
CA GLU A 907 -3.14 23.00 22.52
C GLU A 907 -4.32 23.29 21.56
N ALA A 908 -5.29 24.11 21.95
CA ALA A 908 -6.45 24.45 21.12
C ALA A 908 -6.11 25.40 19.95
N GLY A 909 -7.01 25.48 18.96
CA GLY A 909 -6.90 26.37 17.81
C GLY A 909 -6.34 25.72 16.53
N PRO A 910 -6.40 26.44 15.39
CA PRO A 910 -6.32 25.83 14.06
C PRO A 910 -4.93 25.27 13.71
N TRP A 911 -3.87 25.75 14.35
CA TRP A 911 -2.50 25.31 14.11
C TRP A 911 -2.18 23.90 14.65
N ASN A 912 -3.10 23.31 15.42
CA ASN A 912 -3.02 21.91 15.85
C ASN A 912 -4.04 21.00 15.14
N ILE A 913 -4.80 21.49 14.14
CA ILE A 913 -5.72 20.66 13.33
C ILE A 913 -4.98 19.49 12.67
N CYS A 914 -3.83 19.72 12.03
CA CYS A 914 -3.01 18.66 11.43
C CYS A 914 -2.63 17.58 12.46
N ARG A 915 -2.24 17.97 13.68
CA ARG A 915 -1.87 17.04 14.76
C ARG A 915 -3.07 16.28 15.32
N ALA A 916 -4.21 16.94 15.49
CA ALA A 916 -5.47 16.29 15.89
C ALA A 916 -5.95 15.27 14.83
N MET A 917 -5.83 15.62 13.54
CA MET A 917 -6.09 14.71 12.41
C MET A 917 -5.18 13.47 12.47
N GLN A 918 -3.88 13.64 12.72
CA GLN A 918 -2.92 12.54 12.87
C GLN A 918 -3.21 11.67 14.11
N GLN A 919 -3.27 12.29 15.30
CA GLN A 919 -3.46 11.60 16.59
C GLN A 919 -4.76 10.77 16.65
N HIS A 920 -5.83 11.25 16.02
CA HIS A 920 -7.14 10.59 16.02
C HIS A 920 -7.49 9.89 14.70
N GLN A 921 -6.55 9.84 13.74
CA GLN A 921 -6.71 9.16 12.43
C GLN A 921 -7.91 9.70 11.61
N ILE A 922 -8.11 11.03 11.62
CA ILE A 922 -9.25 11.72 11.00
C ILE A 922 -8.80 12.44 9.72
N TRP A 923 -9.11 11.85 8.57
CA TRP A 923 -8.71 12.37 7.26
C TRP A 923 -9.82 13.20 6.61
N ILE A 924 -9.48 14.42 6.16
CA ILE A 924 -10.44 15.43 5.69
C ILE A 924 -9.85 16.17 4.48
N SER A 925 -10.60 16.22 3.37
CA SER A 925 -10.50 17.35 2.44
C SER A 925 -11.45 18.44 2.93
N PHE A 926 -10.94 19.63 3.22
CA PHE A 926 -11.79 20.79 3.51
C PHE A 926 -12.36 21.45 2.26
N ALA A 927 -11.95 20.99 1.07
CA ALA A 927 -12.58 21.23 -0.22
C ALA A 927 -13.54 20.09 -0.62
#